data_AF-A0A9N8RBY9-F1
#
_entry.id   AF-A0A9N8RBY9-F1
#
_cell.length_a   1.000
_cell.length_b   1.000
_cell.length_c   1.000
_cell.angle_alpha   90.00
_cell.angle_beta   90.00
_cell.angle_gamma   90.00
#
_symmetry.space_group_name_H-M   'P 1'
#
loop_
_entity.id
_entity.type
_entity.pdbx_description
1 polymer ?
#
loop_
_entity_poly.entity_id
_entity_poly.type
_entity_poly.pdbx_seq_one_letter_code
_entity_poly.pdbx_strand_id
1 'polypeptide(L)'
;MAIGGWEQDMRRAADDSLQTLQVNWHLGFTSFGGPPVHFKIFHDKFVNKLKWIDEQIYQELFSVSQALSGPGSTKMLYCINLIHGGFLQAVLAFLIWSLPGCLGMFGLSVGVSNIGDTLPRAVYALLSGLNAATVGIIALAAVELSGKAITDQTTRLILSLTAMAGMLYNALWYFPILIVAGGCGTVIYDYKWLHRPARGVRNAYLRARRGRVAETENVQGAEDGTGSGDAINLREHDATEARESEPRVVPQEYQLGFSWRSGAVIIVAFLITFIAVVSLRGTLPDAPLLYKLFANLYLAGTIIFGGGPVVIPLLREYVVAEGWVSPRDFLIGLAIAQAFPGPNFNFAVFLGGLTAVHGGYPAIAGALIAYLGIFVPGMVLVHGTMGIWEVLRSRPWVRSALRGVNAGAVGLIYTAVYRIWQVGYIDEGFQSGKSLADDPWWVVVTATSFVGARYFKVPVPLAILLGACMGLLSIMSEDNTHQSILILGGGCFGLATAFELAQKGYNNITILEKDVDVPSRFSAAYDLNKVIRAEYADDFYTQLALDAIRKWQSDPLYTPHYHQTGFLNVTSGKAAQNTKGAVESYFQSLQKNPAFNSQTTRVNSSQEIKKLVPKFTGPLTGFKGYHNKLAGYGHSANALRAVYEQCVKLGVKFHLGKKDGEVDSLLYASSREGTRCIGARTRGGSIHTADKTIVALGADAANLLPRVGKQMTGRAWGVAHIQLTDEEAADLKGIPVTNVRDMAFFFEPDLTTKKLKFCHMGGAYTNYSFTKDGLSIPFPELSESQFMPLEDETYIRQLLREVFPQLADRPLIDQHLCWFADTDDSDFIIDYVPDTNATLVVLSGDSGHGFKMMPIFGQFVHKLLVDERQDQRKWQWKGGKAKAAAVWRSSESQELAGVPRAKL
;
A
#
# COMPACT_ATOMS: atom_id res chain seq x y z
N MET A 1 -26.72 -49.52 54.98
CA MET A 1 -27.40 -49.26 53.70
C MET A 1 -27.15 -47.82 53.27
N ALA A 2 -25.95 -47.50 52.76
CA ALA A 2 -25.58 -46.11 52.39
C ALA A 2 -25.00 -46.00 50.96
N ILE A 3 -25.07 -47.07 50.17
CA ILE A 3 -24.35 -47.20 48.89
C ILE A 3 -25.25 -46.80 47.69
N GLY A 4 -26.57 -46.95 47.81
CA GLY A 4 -27.50 -46.71 46.70
C GLY A 4 -27.77 -45.23 46.34
N GLY A 5 -27.52 -44.29 47.26
CA GLY A 5 -27.72 -42.85 47.00
C GLY A 5 -26.67 -42.31 46.03
N TRP A 6 -25.39 -42.58 46.31
CA TRP A 6 -24.27 -42.15 45.48
C TRP A 6 -24.36 -42.67 44.04
N GLU A 7 -24.80 -43.92 43.84
CA GLU A 7 -24.98 -44.47 42.50
C GLU A 7 -26.15 -43.81 41.74
N GLN A 8 -27.25 -43.43 42.43
CA GLN A 8 -28.34 -42.67 41.82
C GLN A 8 -27.94 -41.24 41.47
N ASP A 9 -27.18 -40.57 42.35
CA ASP A 9 -26.69 -39.21 42.11
C ASP A 9 -25.67 -39.17 40.97
N MET A 10 -24.79 -40.18 40.86
CA MET A 10 -23.90 -40.35 39.72
C MET A 10 -24.63 -40.59 38.41
N ARG A 11 -25.69 -41.43 38.40
CA ARG A 11 -26.51 -41.67 37.20
C ARG A 11 -27.22 -40.40 36.75
N ARG A 12 -27.86 -39.66 37.67
CA ARG A 12 -28.47 -38.35 37.38
C ARG A 12 -27.46 -37.35 36.80
N ALA A 13 -26.30 -37.19 37.44
CA ALA A 13 -25.25 -36.31 36.95
C ALA A 13 -24.73 -36.71 35.56
N ALA A 14 -24.69 -38.01 35.25
CA ALA A 14 -24.34 -38.52 33.92
C ALA A 14 -25.44 -38.23 32.88
N ASP A 15 -26.72 -38.45 33.21
CA ASP A 15 -27.86 -38.16 32.35
C ASP A 15 -27.97 -36.65 32.04
N ASP A 16 -27.83 -35.79 33.05
CA ASP A 16 -27.82 -34.33 32.90
C ASP A 16 -26.62 -33.86 32.06
N SER A 17 -25.46 -34.50 32.21
CA SER A 17 -24.27 -34.23 31.39
C SER A 17 -24.46 -34.67 29.95
N LEU A 18 -25.11 -35.82 29.71
CA LEU A 18 -25.47 -36.31 28.39
C LEU A 18 -26.48 -35.39 27.70
N GLN A 19 -27.51 -34.92 28.43
CA GLN A 19 -28.46 -33.93 27.94
C GLN A 19 -27.76 -32.61 27.60
N THR A 20 -26.86 -32.14 28.48
CA THR A 20 -26.03 -30.95 28.25
C THR A 20 -25.21 -31.10 26.96
N LEU A 21 -24.62 -32.28 26.72
CA LEU A 21 -23.88 -32.57 25.49
C LEU A 21 -24.79 -32.59 24.26
N GLN A 22 -25.87 -33.38 24.27
CA GLN A 22 -26.83 -33.50 23.16
C GLN A 22 -27.42 -32.14 22.76
N VAL A 23 -27.73 -31.29 23.73
CA VAL A 23 -28.24 -29.95 23.46
C VAL A 23 -27.13 -29.03 22.96
N ASN A 24 -25.96 -28.97 23.59
CA ASN A 24 -24.99 -27.91 23.31
C ASN A 24 -23.94 -28.21 22.22
N TRP A 25 -23.67 -29.48 21.87
CA TRP A 25 -22.50 -29.87 21.05
C TRP A 25 -22.31 -29.06 19.76
N HIS A 26 -23.38 -28.85 18.99
CA HIS A 26 -23.30 -28.17 17.70
C HIS A 26 -23.06 -26.67 17.83
N LEU A 27 -23.38 -26.04 18.97
CA LEU A 27 -23.34 -24.58 19.10
C LEU A 27 -21.92 -24.02 18.89
N GLY A 28 -20.89 -24.73 19.37
CA GLY A 28 -19.49 -24.37 19.15
C GLY A 28 -19.01 -24.52 17.70
N PHE A 29 -19.77 -25.21 16.84
CA PHE A 29 -19.47 -25.40 15.42
C PHE A 29 -20.36 -24.56 14.48
N THR A 30 -21.54 -24.13 14.92
CA THR A 30 -22.54 -23.47 14.05
C THR A 30 -22.85 -22.02 14.41
N SER A 31 -22.37 -21.52 15.56
CA SER A 31 -22.63 -20.14 15.99
C SER A 31 -21.59 -19.18 15.42
N PHE A 32 -21.88 -18.61 14.26
CA PHE A 32 -21.09 -17.56 13.62
C PHE A 32 -21.74 -16.19 13.84
N GLY A 33 -20.96 -15.11 13.60
CA GLY A 33 -21.50 -13.73 13.59
C GLY A 33 -21.46 -13.00 14.93
N GLY A 34 -20.77 -13.54 15.94
CA GLY A 34 -20.46 -12.83 17.17
C GLY A 34 -21.66 -12.60 18.10
N PRO A 35 -21.49 -11.77 19.16
CA PRO A 35 -22.45 -11.70 20.26
C PRO A 35 -23.92 -11.48 19.86
N PRO A 36 -24.29 -10.52 18.96
CA PRO A 36 -25.70 -10.28 18.62
C PRO A 36 -26.41 -11.51 18.04
N VAL A 37 -25.72 -12.23 17.15
CA VAL A 37 -26.21 -13.46 16.52
C VAL A 37 -26.27 -14.59 17.54
N HIS A 38 -25.25 -14.73 18.41
CA HIS A 38 -25.24 -15.79 19.43
C HIS A 38 -26.39 -15.61 20.43
N PHE A 39 -26.68 -14.38 20.86
CA PHE A 39 -27.86 -14.10 21.68
C PHE A 39 -29.15 -14.48 20.95
N LYS A 40 -29.30 -14.14 19.66
CA LYS A 40 -30.47 -14.58 18.90
C LYS A 40 -30.58 -16.12 18.84
N ILE A 41 -29.48 -16.83 18.60
CA ILE A 41 -29.43 -18.30 18.59
C ILE A 41 -29.85 -18.88 19.95
N PHE A 42 -29.37 -18.30 21.05
CA PHE A 42 -29.72 -18.76 22.40
C PHE A 42 -31.18 -18.46 22.76
N HIS A 43 -31.71 -17.32 22.33
CA HIS A 43 -33.13 -16.98 22.49
C HIS A 43 -34.02 -17.98 21.73
N ASP A 44 -33.77 -18.14 20.42
CA ASP A 44 -34.50 -19.07 19.55
C ASP A 44 -34.45 -20.52 20.05
N LYS A 45 -33.39 -20.89 20.78
CA LYS A 45 -33.17 -22.23 21.29
C LYS A 45 -33.71 -22.45 22.70
N PHE A 46 -33.26 -21.69 23.68
CA PHE A 46 -33.53 -21.92 25.09
C PHE A 46 -34.83 -21.28 25.58
N VAL A 47 -35.30 -20.20 24.94
CA VAL A 47 -36.62 -19.60 25.22
C VAL A 47 -37.67 -20.22 24.31
N ASN A 48 -37.52 -20.09 22.98
CA ASN A 48 -38.61 -20.41 22.06
C ASN A 48 -38.83 -21.92 21.84
N LYS A 49 -37.74 -22.71 21.67
CA LYS A 49 -37.83 -24.15 21.34
C LYS A 49 -37.83 -25.05 22.57
N LEU A 50 -36.79 -24.96 23.42
CA LEU A 50 -36.59 -25.85 24.56
C LEU A 50 -37.32 -25.38 25.83
N LYS A 51 -37.69 -24.09 25.91
CA LYS A 51 -38.36 -23.47 27.06
C LYS A 51 -37.66 -23.72 28.41
N TRP A 52 -36.33 -23.75 28.38
CA TRP A 52 -35.47 -23.88 29.56
C TRP A 52 -35.49 -22.64 30.45
N ILE A 53 -35.76 -21.47 29.88
CA ILE A 53 -35.92 -20.20 30.59
C ILE A 53 -36.96 -19.33 29.87
N ASP A 54 -37.62 -18.44 30.63
CA ASP A 54 -38.57 -17.46 30.08
C ASP A 54 -37.87 -16.19 29.53
N GLU A 55 -38.66 -15.34 28.86
CA GLU A 55 -38.19 -14.06 28.29
C GLU A 55 -37.57 -13.13 29.35
N GLN A 56 -38.15 -13.07 30.56
CA GLN A 56 -37.67 -12.17 31.60
C GLN A 56 -36.31 -12.61 32.15
N ILE A 57 -36.14 -13.91 32.43
CA ILE A 57 -34.86 -14.51 32.80
C ILE A 57 -33.85 -14.30 31.66
N TYR A 58 -34.26 -14.47 30.41
CA TYR A 58 -33.39 -14.22 29.25
C TYR A 58 -32.88 -12.77 29.23
N GLN A 59 -33.74 -11.76 29.40
CA GLN A 59 -33.31 -10.35 29.42
C GLN A 59 -32.48 -10.00 30.67
N GLU A 60 -32.76 -10.61 31.82
CA GLU A 60 -31.94 -10.47 33.04
C GLU A 60 -30.53 -11.03 32.83
N LEU A 61 -30.40 -12.25 32.31
CA LEU A 61 -29.11 -12.88 32.02
C LEU A 61 -28.33 -12.15 30.91
N PHE A 62 -29.02 -11.64 29.88
CA PHE A 62 -28.41 -10.78 28.86
C PHE A 62 -27.81 -9.53 29.49
N SER A 63 -28.55 -8.87 30.39
CA SER A 63 -28.09 -7.66 31.09
C SER A 63 -26.87 -7.93 31.98
N VAL A 64 -26.88 -9.03 32.76
CA VAL A 64 -25.72 -9.46 33.56
C VAL A 64 -24.51 -9.79 32.69
N SER A 65 -24.75 -10.46 31.55
CA SER A 65 -23.70 -10.90 30.63
C SER A 65 -23.04 -9.75 29.87
N GLN A 66 -23.72 -8.61 29.71
CA GLN A 66 -23.13 -7.38 29.16
C GLN A 66 -22.42 -6.54 30.23
N ALA A 67 -22.97 -6.50 31.45
CA ALA A 67 -22.48 -5.64 32.52
C ALA A 67 -21.23 -6.15 33.24
N LEU A 68 -21.00 -7.46 33.25
CA LEU A 68 -19.77 -8.07 33.78
C LEU A 68 -18.71 -8.21 32.69
N SER A 69 -17.44 -8.27 33.07
CA SER A 69 -16.34 -8.46 32.13
C SER A 69 -16.26 -9.89 31.57
N GLY A 70 -15.53 -10.06 30.48
CA GLY A 70 -15.38 -11.32 29.74
C GLY A 70 -16.44 -11.54 28.64
N PRO A 71 -16.46 -12.71 27.98
CA PRO A 71 -17.21 -12.91 26.74
C PRO A 71 -18.72 -13.06 26.96
N GLY A 72 -19.50 -12.03 26.64
CA GLY A 72 -20.94 -11.95 26.96
C GLY A 72 -21.79 -13.14 26.48
N SER A 73 -21.60 -13.63 25.26
CA SER A 73 -22.33 -14.83 24.77
C SER A 73 -21.92 -16.11 25.51
N THR A 74 -20.64 -16.24 25.87
CA THR A 74 -20.15 -17.39 26.65
C THR A 74 -20.71 -17.38 28.08
N LYS A 75 -20.74 -16.20 28.72
CA LYS A 75 -21.38 -16.00 30.03
C LYS A 75 -22.87 -16.34 29.98
N MET A 76 -23.58 -15.90 28.95
CA MET A 76 -25.00 -16.18 28.76
C MET A 76 -25.29 -17.69 28.69
N LEU A 77 -24.55 -18.41 27.85
CA LEU A 77 -24.71 -19.86 27.71
C LEU A 77 -24.38 -20.59 29.03
N TYR A 78 -23.33 -20.17 29.72
CA TYR A 78 -22.97 -20.69 31.03
C TYR A 78 -24.08 -20.45 32.06
N CYS A 79 -24.63 -19.25 32.14
CA CYS A 79 -25.73 -18.94 33.06
C CYS A 79 -27.00 -19.74 32.79
N ILE A 80 -27.36 -19.98 31.53
CA ILE A 80 -28.51 -20.82 31.15
C ILE A 80 -28.30 -22.25 31.65
N ASN A 81 -27.14 -22.86 31.39
CA ASN A 81 -26.84 -24.22 31.83
C ASN A 81 -26.60 -24.31 33.35
N LEU A 82 -26.16 -23.22 34.00
CA LEU A 82 -26.04 -23.10 35.47
C LEU A 82 -27.39 -23.12 36.17
N ILE A 83 -28.39 -22.44 35.60
CA ILE A 83 -29.77 -22.47 36.12
C ILE A 83 -30.41 -23.83 35.86
N HIS A 84 -30.26 -24.39 34.65
CA HIS A 84 -30.94 -25.62 34.26
C HIS A 84 -30.33 -26.90 34.87
N GLY A 85 -29.00 -27.01 34.91
CA GLY A 85 -28.30 -28.23 35.35
C GLY A 85 -27.36 -28.05 36.55
N GLY A 86 -26.96 -26.82 36.87
CA GLY A 86 -25.99 -26.54 37.93
C GLY A 86 -24.55 -26.38 37.43
N PHE A 87 -23.59 -26.37 38.36
CA PHE A 87 -22.21 -25.93 38.09
C PHE A 87 -21.47 -26.80 37.07
N LEU A 88 -21.59 -28.13 37.17
CA LEU A 88 -20.87 -29.06 36.30
C LEU A 88 -21.33 -28.93 34.84
N GLN A 89 -22.64 -28.81 34.64
CA GLN A 89 -23.32 -28.64 33.37
C GLN A 89 -23.00 -27.26 32.76
N ALA A 90 -22.90 -26.21 33.58
CA ALA A 90 -22.44 -24.90 33.15
C ALA A 90 -20.99 -24.94 32.63
N VAL A 91 -20.07 -25.59 33.35
CA VAL A 91 -18.67 -25.78 32.93
C VAL A 91 -18.59 -26.65 31.68
N LEU A 92 -19.34 -27.75 31.62
CA LEU A 92 -19.40 -28.65 30.47
C LEU A 92 -19.91 -27.93 29.21
N ALA A 93 -21.00 -27.16 29.33
CA ALA A 93 -21.52 -26.34 28.24
C ALA A 93 -20.52 -25.27 27.79
N PHE A 94 -19.80 -24.62 28.71
CA PHE A 94 -18.73 -23.68 28.39
C PHE A 94 -17.59 -24.34 27.59
N LEU A 95 -17.12 -25.51 28.02
CA LEU A 95 -16.07 -26.26 27.33
C LEU A 95 -16.53 -26.68 25.93
N ILE A 96 -17.71 -27.31 25.82
CA ILE A 96 -18.30 -27.72 24.53
C ILE A 96 -18.46 -26.54 23.56
N TRP A 97 -18.86 -25.37 24.08
CA TRP A 97 -19.05 -24.15 23.29
C TRP A 97 -17.74 -23.53 22.78
N SER A 98 -16.69 -23.55 23.59
CA SER A 98 -15.45 -22.82 23.31
C SER A 98 -14.34 -23.70 22.75
N LEU A 99 -14.27 -24.98 23.10
CA LEU A 99 -13.22 -25.91 22.68
C LEU A 99 -13.11 -26.08 21.15
N PRO A 100 -14.19 -26.17 20.35
CA PRO A 100 -14.06 -26.28 18.89
C PRO A 100 -13.28 -25.11 18.28
N GLY A 101 -13.65 -23.87 18.65
CA GLY A 101 -12.91 -22.68 18.24
C GLY A 101 -11.52 -22.57 18.88
N CYS A 102 -11.33 -23.06 20.11
CA CYS A 102 -10.02 -23.12 20.78
C CYS A 102 -9.05 -24.05 20.04
N LEU A 103 -9.50 -25.24 19.65
CA LEU A 103 -8.73 -26.20 18.85
C LEU A 103 -8.43 -25.64 17.46
N GLY A 104 -9.40 -24.96 16.85
CA GLY A 104 -9.19 -24.22 15.60
C GLY A 104 -8.11 -23.13 15.71
N MET A 105 -8.17 -22.29 16.74
CA MET A 105 -7.19 -21.23 16.99
C MET A 105 -5.81 -21.78 17.39
N PHE A 106 -5.77 -22.91 18.11
CA PHE A 106 -4.52 -23.62 18.39
C PHE A 106 -3.91 -24.20 17.12
N GLY A 107 -4.70 -24.87 16.27
CA GLY A 107 -4.25 -25.36 14.96
C GLY A 107 -3.76 -24.23 14.05
N LEU A 108 -4.44 -23.07 14.05
CA LEU A 108 -4.00 -21.87 13.36
C LEU A 108 -2.70 -21.31 13.95
N SER A 109 -2.51 -21.35 15.27
CA SER A 109 -1.30 -20.91 15.95
C SER A 109 -0.09 -21.74 15.52
N VAL A 110 -0.24 -23.06 15.54
CA VAL A 110 0.77 -24.00 15.03
C VAL A 110 1.01 -23.74 13.54
N GLY A 111 -0.04 -23.56 12.73
CA GLY A 111 0.07 -23.23 11.31
C GLY A 111 0.90 -21.97 11.06
N VAL A 112 0.52 -20.83 11.65
CA VAL A 112 1.21 -19.54 11.48
C VAL A 112 2.62 -19.57 12.04
N SER A 113 2.88 -20.27 13.15
CA SER A 113 4.24 -20.42 13.69
C SER A 113 5.22 -21.18 12.79
N ASN A 114 4.72 -21.84 11.74
CA ASN A 114 5.52 -22.53 10.73
C ASN A 114 5.52 -21.81 9.36
N ILE A 115 4.98 -20.58 9.28
CA ILE A 115 5.00 -19.75 8.06
C ILE A 115 6.17 -18.76 8.14
N GLY A 116 6.93 -18.62 7.05
CA GLY A 116 8.05 -17.68 6.95
C GLY A 116 7.63 -16.21 6.87
N ASP A 117 8.58 -15.29 7.09
CA ASP A 117 8.25 -13.88 7.33
C ASP A 117 7.66 -13.10 6.14
N THR A 118 7.86 -13.62 4.93
CA THR A 118 7.33 -13.07 3.67
C THR A 118 6.24 -13.97 3.13
N LEU A 119 4.99 -13.52 3.20
CA LEU A 119 3.89 -14.14 2.46
C LEU A 119 3.93 -13.70 0.98
N PRO A 120 3.43 -14.51 0.03
CA PRO A 120 3.16 -14.01 -1.32
C PRO A 120 2.15 -12.86 -1.27
N ARG A 121 2.30 -11.82 -2.11
CA ARG A 121 1.32 -10.73 -2.35
C ARG A 121 -0.14 -11.23 -2.33
N ALA A 122 -0.36 -12.40 -2.91
CA ALA A 122 -1.68 -13.02 -2.98
C ALA A 122 -2.36 -13.24 -1.62
N VAL A 123 -1.57 -13.64 -0.61
CA VAL A 123 -2.07 -13.87 0.74
C VAL A 123 -2.25 -12.54 1.47
N TYR A 124 -1.36 -11.55 1.30
CA TYR A 124 -1.56 -10.21 1.88
C TYR A 124 -2.85 -9.55 1.38
N ALA A 125 -3.10 -9.60 0.07
CA ALA A 125 -4.32 -9.08 -0.55
C ALA A 125 -5.58 -9.79 -0.03
N LEU A 126 -5.56 -11.13 0.08
CA LEU A 126 -6.63 -11.94 0.68
C LEU A 126 -6.90 -11.52 2.14
N LEU A 127 -5.85 -11.34 2.93
CA LEU A 127 -5.94 -10.96 4.35
C LEU A 127 -6.49 -9.54 4.54
N SER A 128 -6.06 -8.58 3.71
CA SER A 128 -6.62 -7.23 3.68
C SER A 128 -8.11 -7.24 3.32
N GLY A 129 -8.53 -8.11 2.40
CA GLY A 129 -9.94 -8.34 2.08
C GLY A 129 -10.76 -8.92 3.24
N LEU A 130 -10.20 -9.91 3.95
CA LEU A 130 -10.79 -10.48 5.17
C LEU A 130 -10.92 -9.43 6.30
N ASN A 131 -9.90 -8.59 6.49
CA ASN A 131 -9.88 -7.54 7.51
C ASN A 131 -10.89 -6.42 7.20
N ALA A 132 -10.96 -5.97 5.95
CA ALA A 132 -11.95 -5.00 5.50
C ALA A 132 -13.38 -5.51 5.75
N ALA A 133 -13.69 -6.74 5.32
CA ALA A 133 -14.98 -7.36 5.57
C ALA A 133 -15.28 -7.51 7.08
N THR A 134 -14.28 -7.91 7.87
CA THR A 134 -14.34 -7.99 9.33
C THR A 134 -14.77 -6.67 9.98
N VAL A 135 -14.17 -5.54 9.59
CA VAL A 135 -14.52 -4.23 10.13
C VAL A 135 -15.98 -3.86 9.80
N GLY A 136 -16.46 -4.22 8.60
CA GLY A 136 -17.85 -4.02 8.19
C GLY A 136 -18.85 -4.81 9.06
N ILE A 137 -18.53 -6.07 9.38
CA ILE A 137 -19.37 -6.91 10.25
C ILE A 137 -19.34 -6.42 11.71
N ILE A 138 -18.18 -5.97 12.21
CA ILE A 138 -18.09 -5.41 13.57
C ILE A 138 -18.88 -4.09 13.67
N ALA A 139 -18.83 -3.24 12.65
CA ALA A 139 -19.63 -2.02 12.58
C ALA A 139 -21.14 -2.32 12.60
N LEU A 140 -21.59 -3.37 11.90
CA LEU A 140 -22.97 -3.84 11.96
C LEU A 140 -23.36 -4.28 13.39
N ALA A 141 -22.53 -5.09 14.05
CA ALA A 141 -22.78 -5.52 15.42
C ALA A 141 -22.88 -4.35 16.41
N ALA A 142 -22.09 -3.28 16.23
CA ALA A 142 -22.18 -2.06 17.03
C ALA A 142 -23.54 -1.37 16.86
N VAL A 143 -24.04 -1.25 15.62
CA VAL A 143 -25.35 -0.65 15.31
C VAL A 143 -26.50 -1.47 15.89
N GLU A 144 -26.48 -2.80 15.75
CA GLU A 144 -27.52 -3.68 16.28
C GLU A 144 -27.60 -3.67 17.81
N LEU A 145 -26.44 -3.65 18.50
CA LEU A 145 -26.40 -3.55 19.96
C LEU A 145 -26.80 -2.16 20.46
N SER A 146 -26.49 -1.09 19.70
CA SER A 146 -26.93 0.27 20.02
C SER A 146 -28.45 0.37 20.06
N GLY A 147 -29.15 -0.27 19.11
CA GLY A 147 -30.62 -0.32 19.08
C GLY A 147 -31.27 -1.02 20.29
N LYS A 148 -30.51 -1.82 21.04
CA LYS A 148 -30.97 -2.50 22.27
C LYS A 148 -30.50 -1.83 23.56
N ALA A 149 -29.32 -1.18 23.53
CA ALA A 149 -28.72 -0.53 24.71
C ALA A 149 -29.20 0.92 24.91
N ILE A 150 -29.60 1.61 23.84
CA ILE A 150 -30.16 2.97 23.93
C ILE A 150 -31.63 2.87 24.32
N THR A 151 -31.91 2.97 25.63
CA THR A 151 -33.28 2.99 26.16
C THR A 151 -33.88 4.39 26.23
N ASP A 152 -33.04 5.43 26.27
CA ASP A 152 -33.43 6.80 26.59
C ASP A 152 -32.33 7.81 26.16
N GLN A 153 -32.55 9.10 26.41
CA GLN A 153 -31.61 10.15 26.02
C GLN A 153 -30.31 10.14 26.84
N THR A 154 -30.32 9.67 28.09
CA THR A 154 -29.15 9.56 28.97
C THR A 154 -28.22 8.45 28.48
N THR A 155 -28.77 7.26 28.19
CA THR A 155 -28.01 6.13 27.62
C THR A 155 -27.46 6.47 26.23
N ARG A 156 -28.21 7.20 25.40
CA ARG A 156 -27.69 7.74 24.13
C ARG A 156 -26.46 8.63 24.33
N LEU A 157 -26.52 9.57 25.27
CA LEU A 157 -25.40 10.47 25.58
C LEU A 157 -24.18 9.70 26.12
N ILE A 158 -24.39 8.74 27.03
CA ILE A 158 -23.33 7.89 27.59
C ILE A 158 -22.63 7.09 26.47
N LEU A 159 -23.39 6.50 25.56
CA LEU A 159 -22.83 5.76 24.42
C LEU A 159 -21.97 6.67 23.53
N SER A 160 -22.45 7.87 23.19
CA SER A 160 -21.67 8.84 22.39
C SER A 160 -20.40 9.30 23.11
N LEU A 161 -20.49 9.67 24.39
CA LEU A 161 -19.34 10.12 25.18
C LEU A 161 -18.28 9.02 25.34
N THR A 162 -18.70 7.79 25.62
CA THR A 162 -17.76 6.65 25.78
C THR A 162 -17.12 6.25 24.45
N ALA A 163 -17.84 6.33 23.33
CA ALA A 163 -17.28 6.13 21.99
C ALA A 163 -16.22 7.20 21.64
N MET A 164 -16.54 8.49 21.81
CA MET A 164 -15.61 9.59 21.57
C MET A 164 -14.37 9.48 22.47
N ALA A 165 -14.58 9.26 23.77
CA ALA A 165 -13.52 9.11 24.75
C ALA A 165 -12.57 7.95 24.40
N GLY A 166 -13.11 6.79 24.03
CA GLY A 166 -12.30 5.62 23.68
C GLY A 166 -11.51 5.78 22.37
N MET A 167 -11.99 6.59 21.42
CA MET A 167 -11.25 6.94 20.21
C MET A 167 -10.09 7.92 20.49
N LEU A 168 -10.29 8.86 21.43
CA LEU A 168 -9.30 9.90 21.75
C LEU A 168 -8.19 9.45 22.72
N TYR A 169 -8.43 8.44 23.55
CA TYR A 169 -7.48 8.03 24.59
C TYR A 169 -7.14 6.54 24.57
N ASN A 170 -5.84 6.23 24.55
CA ASN A 170 -5.35 4.87 24.28
C ASN A 170 -5.17 3.98 25.52
N ALA A 171 -5.15 4.53 26.73
CA ALA A 171 -4.82 3.76 27.94
C ALA A 171 -5.92 2.76 28.33
N LEU A 172 -5.53 1.51 28.58
CA LEU A 172 -6.44 0.37 28.74
C LEU A 172 -7.28 0.42 30.03
N TRP A 173 -6.75 1.04 31.09
CA TRP A 173 -7.46 1.27 32.36
C TRP A 173 -8.66 2.21 32.23
N TYR A 174 -8.72 3.00 31.16
CA TYR A 174 -9.75 4.00 30.94
C TYR A 174 -11.11 3.38 30.63
N PHE A 175 -11.13 2.24 29.95
CA PHE A 175 -12.36 1.59 29.47
C PHE A 175 -13.29 1.11 30.60
N PRO A 176 -12.82 0.40 31.65
CA PRO A 176 -13.67 0.08 32.81
C PRO A 176 -14.19 1.33 33.53
N ILE A 177 -13.37 2.38 33.65
CA ILE A 177 -13.77 3.63 34.31
C ILE A 177 -14.90 4.33 33.55
N LEU A 178 -14.82 4.40 32.22
CA LEU A 178 -15.90 4.94 31.37
C LEU A 178 -17.23 4.21 31.58
N ILE A 179 -17.19 2.88 31.72
CA ILE A 179 -18.38 2.05 31.92
C ILE A 179 -18.97 2.24 33.32
N VAL A 180 -18.14 2.22 34.36
CA VAL A 180 -18.57 2.49 35.74
C VAL A 180 -19.13 3.91 35.86
N ALA A 181 -18.49 4.90 35.25
CA ALA A 181 -18.98 6.28 35.18
C ALA A 181 -20.33 6.38 34.45
N GLY A 182 -20.53 5.62 33.37
CA GLY A 182 -21.83 5.50 32.71
C GLY A 182 -22.92 4.96 33.63
N GLY A 183 -22.64 3.88 34.36
CA GLY A 183 -23.56 3.31 35.36
C GLY A 183 -23.86 4.24 36.53
N CYS A 184 -22.85 4.92 37.08
CA CYS A 184 -23.06 5.95 38.10
C CYS A 184 -23.88 7.13 37.56
N GLY A 185 -23.63 7.54 36.31
CA GLY A 185 -24.32 8.64 35.64
C GLY A 185 -25.83 8.42 35.51
N THR A 186 -26.26 7.22 35.10
CA THR A 186 -27.69 6.88 35.05
C THR A 186 -28.32 6.86 36.45
N VAL A 187 -27.66 6.29 37.46
CA VAL A 187 -28.20 6.31 38.84
C VAL A 187 -28.36 7.73 39.37
N ILE A 188 -27.35 8.60 39.21
CA ILE A 188 -27.39 10.00 39.67
C ILE A 188 -28.53 10.78 38.98
N TYR A 189 -28.75 10.51 37.68
CA TYR A 189 -29.81 11.13 36.88
C TYR A 189 -31.21 10.63 37.28
N ASP A 190 -31.44 9.31 37.25
CA ASP A 190 -32.74 8.68 37.53
C ASP A 190 -33.21 8.98 38.98
N TYR A 191 -32.30 8.94 39.96
CA TYR A 191 -32.58 9.29 41.37
C TYR A 191 -32.52 10.79 41.65
N LYS A 192 -32.29 11.62 40.62
CA LYS A 192 -32.39 13.08 40.66
C LYS A 192 -31.53 13.73 41.75
N TRP A 193 -30.41 13.13 42.13
CA TRP A 193 -29.49 13.67 43.15
C TRP A 193 -29.03 15.10 42.81
N LEU A 194 -28.79 15.40 41.53
CA LEU A 194 -28.43 16.73 41.03
C LEU A 194 -29.60 17.73 40.89
N HIS A 195 -30.86 17.29 40.95
CA HIS A 195 -32.00 18.22 40.81
C HIS A 195 -32.16 19.17 42.00
N ARG A 196 -31.67 18.79 43.20
CA ARG A 196 -31.74 19.65 44.40
C ARG A 196 -30.92 20.95 44.20
N PRO A 197 -29.61 20.92 43.88
CA PRO A 197 -28.85 22.13 43.59
C PRO A 197 -29.28 22.82 42.29
N ALA A 198 -29.59 22.07 41.23
CA ALA A 198 -29.99 22.67 39.94
C ALA A 198 -31.32 23.45 40.01
N ARG A 199 -32.29 23.00 40.83
CA ARG A 199 -33.50 23.80 41.13
C ARG A 199 -33.15 25.09 41.88
N GLY A 200 -32.16 25.07 42.77
CA GLY A 200 -31.67 26.27 43.46
C GLY A 200 -31.18 27.34 42.48
N VAL A 201 -30.28 26.97 41.56
CA VAL A 201 -29.73 27.88 40.54
C VAL A 201 -30.83 28.37 39.58
N ARG A 202 -31.70 27.48 39.09
CA ARG A 202 -32.82 27.88 38.20
C ARG A 202 -33.79 28.83 38.89
N ASN A 203 -34.09 28.61 40.17
CA ASN A 203 -34.95 29.49 40.95
C ASN A 203 -34.27 30.83 41.26
N ALA A 204 -32.94 30.88 41.44
CA ALA A 204 -32.19 32.13 41.55
C ALA A 204 -32.24 32.94 40.24
N TYR A 205 -32.03 32.30 39.09
CA TYR A 205 -32.15 32.94 37.77
C TYR A 205 -33.57 33.46 37.49
N LEU A 206 -34.61 32.68 37.82
CA LEU A 206 -36.01 33.11 37.67
C LEU A 206 -36.40 34.21 38.67
N ARG A 207 -35.82 34.24 39.88
CA ARG A 207 -35.95 35.36 40.82
C ARG A 207 -35.30 36.64 40.27
N ALA A 208 -34.10 36.55 39.71
CA ALA A 208 -33.44 37.69 39.06
C ALA A 208 -34.26 38.23 37.86
N ARG A 209 -34.92 37.36 37.09
CA ARG A 209 -35.80 37.77 35.99
C ARG A 209 -37.13 38.37 36.49
N ARG A 210 -37.73 37.87 37.57
CA ARG A 210 -38.94 38.46 38.19
C ARG A 210 -38.65 39.79 38.89
N GLY A 211 -37.48 39.94 39.51
CA GLY A 211 -37.03 41.18 40.14
C GLY A 211 -36.78 42.35 39.18
N ARG A 212 -36.96 42.14 37.86
CA ARG A 212 -36.83 43.18 36.81
C ARG A 212 -38.17 43.65 36.24
N VAL A 213 -39.29 43.15 36.77
CA VAL A 213 -40.66 43.47 36.31
C VAL A 213 -41.57 43.94 37.47
N ALA A 214 -41.09 43.84 38.72
CA ALA A 214 -41.82 44.27 39.93
C ALA A 214 -41.26 45.60 40.50
N GLU A 215 -40.89 46.53 39.63
CA GLU A 215 -40.57 47.93 40.00
C GLU A 215 -41.81 48.85 39.87
N THR A 216 -42.97 48.27 39.55
CA THR A 216 -44.26 48.95 39.51
C THR A 216 -45.27 48.19 40.39
N GLU A 217 -45.99 48.96 41.22
CA GLU A 217 -47.21 48.58 41.95
C GLU A 217 -47.05 47.60 43.13
N ASN A 218 -46.59 48.15 44.26
CA ASN A 218 -47.24 47.88 45.55
C ASN A 218 -48.39 48.89 45.73
N VAL A 219 -49.61 48.44 46.10
CA VAL A 219 -50.54 49.04 47.10
C VAL A 219 -51.88 48.28 47.12
N GLN A 220 -52.09 47.56 48.23
CA GLN A 220 -53.32 47.33 49.03
C GLN A 220 -54.74 47.22 48.40
N GLY A 221 -55.50 46.23 48.89
CA GLY A 221 -56.98 46.06 48.73
C GLY A 221 -57.32 44.75 48.00
N ALA A 222 -57.74 43.63 48.62
CA ALA A 222 -58.81 43.34 49.59
C ALA A 222 -60.20 43.06 48.95
N GLU A 223 -60.67 41.82 49.21
CA GLU A 223 -62.05 41.28 49.16
C GLU A 223 -62.74 40.90 47.83
N ASP A 224 -63.22 39.66 47.86
CA ASP A 224 -64.40 39.01 47.25
C ASP A 224 -64.77 39.12 45.75
N GLY A 225 -65.15 37.95 45.20
CA GLY A 225 -65.78 37.84 43.89
C GLY A 225 -65.76 36.43 43.30
N THR A 226 -66.84 35.65 43.51
CA THR A 226 -67.07 34.39 42.78
C THR A 226 -67.31 34.66 41.29
N GLY A 227 -66.69 33.89 40.39
CA GLY A 227 -66.96 33.97 38.95
C GLY A 227 -66.35 32.84 38.13
N SER A 228 -67.18 31.91 37.67
CA SER A 228 -66.82 30.87 36.68
C SER A 228 -66.77 31.45 35.26
N GLY A 229 -65.80 31.02 34.44
CA GLY A 229 -65.75 31.36 33.01
C GLY A 229 -64.73 30.53 32.24
N ASP A 230 -65.22 29.74 31.29
CA ASP A 230 -64.47 28.75 30.49
C ASP A 230 -63.28 29.27 29.68
N ALA A 231 -62.29 28.40 29.43
CA ALA A 231 -61.93 28.03 28.04
C ALA A 231 -60.94 26.83 27.93
N ILE A 232 -61.49 25.69 27.48
CA ILE A 232 -60.95 24.83 26.41
C ILE A 232 -59.59 24.12 26.61
N ASN A 233 -59.71 22.80 26.87
CA ASN A 233 -58.91 21.68 26.36
C ASN A 233 -57.65 21.97 25.52
N LEU A 234 -56.52 21.45 26.01
CA LEU A 234 -55.63 20.58 25.21
C LEU A 234 -55.19 19.38 26.05
N ARG A 235 -56.11 18.42 26.22
CA ARG A 235 -55.78 17.02 26.47
C ARG A 235 -55.66 16.34 25.11
N GLU A 236 -54.50 15.77 24.80
CA GLU A 236 -54.33 14.44 24.19
C GLU A 236 -52.85 14.22 23.84
N HIS A 237 -52.10 13.63 24.78
CA HIS A 237 -51.35 12.40 24.54
C HIS A 237 -50.83 11.82 25.88
N ASP A 238 -51.79 11.45 26.73
CA ASP A 238 -51.72 10.15 27.41
C ASP A 238 -51.60 9.04 26.33
N ALA A 239 -51.13 7.83 26.58
CA ALA A 239 -50.33 7.29 27.67
C ALA A 239 -49.68 5.99 27.15
N THR A 240 -48.54 5.58 27.71
CA THR A 240 -48.24 4.15 27.81
C THR A 240 -47.55 3.92 29.14
N GLU A 241 -48.39 3.49 30.07
CA GLU A 241 -48.18 3.46 31.52
C GLU A 241 -46.89 2.75 31.93
N ALA A 242 -46.26 3.31 32.97
CA ALA A 242 -45.46 2.51 33.87
C ALA A 242 -46.40 1.48 34.54
N ARG A 243 -46.42 0.25 34.03
CA ARG A 243 -47.01 -0.87 34.78
C ARG A 243 -46.20 -1.06 36.06
N GLU A 244 -46.86 -0.83 37.19
CA GLU A 244 -46.36 -1.29 38.48
C GLU A 244 -46.15 -2.80 38.39
N SER A 245 -44.91 -3.25 38.57
CA SER A 245 -44.59 -4.67 38.50
C SER A 245 -45.06 -5.35 39.79
N GLU A 246 -46.05 -6.24 39.66
CA GLU A 246 -46.45 -7.16 40.74
C GLU A 246 -45.22 -7.84 41.38
N PRO A 247 -45.27 -8.18 42.67
CA PRO A 247 -44.17 -8.85 43.36
C PRO A 247 -43.95 -10.26 42.79
N ARG A 248 -42.98 -10.36 41.87
CA ARG A 248 -42.57 -11.58 41.15
C ARG A 248 -42.35 -12.78 42.08
N VAL A 249 -43.21 -13.78 41.95
CA VAL A 249 -42.94 -15.15 42.44
C VAL A 249 -42.10 -15.86 41.38
N VAL A 250 -40.89 -16.27 41.75
CA VAL A 250 -40.02 -17.09 40.88
C VAL A 250 -40.33 -18.56 41.13
N PRO A 251 -40.62 -19.38 40.10
CA PRO A 251 -40.78 -20.82 40.27
C PRO A 251 -39.56 -21.45 40.97
N GLN A 252 -39.81 -22.36 41.92
CA GLN A 252 -38.76 -22.94 42.77
C GLN A 252 -37.65 -23.64 41.97
N GLU A 253 -38.00 -24.17 40.79
CA GLU A 253 -37.13 -24.79 39.78
C GLU A 253 -36.04 -23.87 39.21
N TYR A 254 -36.11 -22.54 39.40
CA TYR A 254 -35.08 -21.58 38.96
C TYR A 254 -34.24 -20.98 40.11
N GLN A 255 -34.31 -21.55 41.31
CA GLN A 255 -33.47 -21.15 42.44
C GLN A 255 -32.09 -21.82 42.34
N LEU A 256 -31.04 -21.01 42.25
CA LEU A 256 -29.67 -21.50 42.27
C LEU A 256 -29.37 -22.12 43.65
N GLY A 257 -28.82 -23.34 43.69
CA GLY A 257 -28.36 -23.99 44.94
C GLY A 257 -27.13 -23.34 45.58
N PHE A 258 -26.91 -22.03 45.39
CA PHE A 258 -25.67 -21.33 45.67
C PHE A 258 -25.94 -19.95 46.31
N SER A 259 -25.50 -19.76 47.56
CA SER A 259 -25.88 -18.59 48.37
C SER A 259 -25.16 -17.29 47.99
N TRP A 260 -25.78 -16.14 48.30
CA TRP A 260 -25.16 -14.82 48.13
C TRP A 260 -23.84 -14.66 48.91
N ARG A 261 -23.69 -15.34 50.06
CA ARG A 261 -22.44 -15.33 50.84
C ARG A 261 -21.33 -16.05 50.07
N SER A 262 -21.65 -17.21 49.50
CA SER A 262 -20.76 -17.97 48.64
C SER A 262 -20.35 -17.14 47.42
N GLY A 263 -21.30 -16.43 46.79
CA GLY A 263 -21.04 -15.52 45.67
C GLY A 263 -20.10 -14.37 46.05
N ALA A 264 -20.34 -13.73 47.19
CA ALA A 264 -19.47 -12.67 47.71
C ALA A 264 -18.05 -13.18 48.02
N VAL A 265 -17.91 -14.37 48.60
CA VAL A 265 -16.60 -15.01 48.84
C VAL A 265 -15.86 -15.27 47.53
N ILE A 266 -16.53 -15.76 46.48
CA ILE A 266 -15.92 -15.96 45.16
C ILE A 266 -15.42 -14.63 44.56
N ILE A 267 -16.21 -13.55 44.64
CA ILE A 267 -15.79 -12.25 44.12
C ILE A 267 -14.64 -11.65 44.93
N VAL A 268 -14.65 -11.76 46.27
CA VAL A 268 -13.55 -11.27 47.12
C VAL A 268 -12.28 -12.08 46.87
N ALA A 269 -12.37 -13.41 46.77
CA ALA A 269 -11.24 -14.27 46.41
C ALA A 269 -10.69 -13.90 45.03
N PHE A 270 -11.56 -13.68 44.04
CA PHE A 270 -11.17 -13.20 42.72
C PHE A 270 -10.42 -11.87 42.78
N LEU A 271 -10.93 -10.87 43.50
CA LEU A 271 -10.28 -9.57 43.64
C LEU A 271 -8.90 -9.68 44.31
N ILE A 272 -8.77 -10.54 45.33
CA ILE A 272 -7.47 -10.83 45.96
C ILE A 272 -6.52 -11.47 44.94
N THR A 273 -6.95 -12.47 44.18
CA THR A 273 -6.10 -13.10 43.14
C THR A 273 -5.74 -12.14 42.01
N PHE A 274 -6.66 -11.25 41.61
CA PHE A 274 -6.41 -10.25 40.58
C PHE A 274 -5.39 -9.21 41.04
N ILE A 275 -5.53 -8.66 42.26
CA ILE A 275 -4.56 -7.74 42.84
C ILE A 275 -3.20 -8.42 42.97
N ALA A 276 -3.15 -9.67 43.43
CA ALA A 276 -1.90 -10.43 43.54
C ALA A 276 -1.22 -10.65 42.17
N VAL A 277 -1.95 -11.09 41.15
CA VAL A 277 -1.42 -11.32 39.80
C VAL A 277 -0.93 -10.02 39.15
N VAL A 278 -1.69 -8.92 39.25
CA VAL A 278 -1.29 -7.63 38.66
C VAL A 278 -0.11 -7.01 39.42
N SER A 279 -0.10 -7.07 40.75
CA SER A 279 1.01 -6.55 41.57
C SER A 279 2.30 -7.33 41.33
N LEU A 280 2.21 -8.66 41.24
CA LEU A 280 3.36 -9.53 41.01
C LEU A 280 3.93 -9.37 39.59
N ARG A 281 3.09 -9.12 38.56
CA ARG A 281 3.56 -8.66 37.23
C ARG A 281 4.38 -7.37 37.32
N GLY A 282 3.93 -6.39 38.10
CA GLY A 282 4.57 -5.07 38.19
C GLY A 282 5.80 -4.99 39.11
N THR A 283 6.04 -5.99 39.96
CA THR A 283 7.11 -5.97 40.98
C THR A 283 8.22 -6.99 40.74
N LEU A 284 8.03 -7.98 39.87
CA LEU A 284 9.08 -8.92 39.46
C LEU A 284 9.86 -8.37 38.23
N PRO A 285 11.17 -8.08 38.35
CA PRO A 285 11.97 -7.60 37.20
C PRO A 285 11.99 -8.61 36.04
N ASP A 286 12.27 -9.88 36.37
CA ASP A 286 12.49 -10.96 35.40
C ASP A 286 11.37 -12.02 35.44
N ALA A 287 10.11 -11.57 35.52
CA ALA A 287 8.96 -12.47 35.48
C ALA A 287 8.98 -13.41 34.25
N PRO A 288 8.76 -14.74 34.39
CA PRO A 288 8.78 -15.69 33.28
C PRO A 288 7.76 -15.35 32.19
N LEU A 289 8.10 -15.58 30.92
CA LEU A 289 7.26 -15.21 29.78
C LEU A 289 5.83 -15.77 29.88
N LEU A 290 5.68 -17.06 30.19
CA LEU A 290 4.36 -17.69 30.32
C LEU A 290 3.54 -17.10 31.48
N TYR A 291 4.19 -16.59 32.53
CA TYR A 291 3.52 -15.85 33.60
C TYR A 291 3.15 -14.43 33.17
N LYS A 292 4.00 -13.73 32.41
CA LYS A 292 3.66 -12.42 31.80
C LYS A 292 2.46 -12.56 30.84
N LEU A 293 2.45 -13.59 30.01
CA LEU A 293 1.32 -13.97 29.14
C LEU A 293 0.05 -14.24 29.96
N PHE A 294 0.14 -15.06 31.01
CA PHE A 294 -0.99 -15.32 31.91
C PHE A 294 -1.52 -14.03 32.52
N ALA A 295 -0.66 -13.21 33.12
CA ALA A 295 -1.05 -11.96 33.78
C ALA A 295 -1.68 -10.95 32.81
N ASN A 296 -1.15 -10.83 31.58
CA ASN A 296 -1.69 -9.95 30.55
C ASN A 296 -3.08 -10.41 30.08
N LEU A 297 -3.29 -11.71 29.87
CA LEU A 297 -4.57 -12.24 29.43
C LEU A 297 -5.59 -12.37 30.56
N TYR A 298 -5.15 -12.59 31.79
CA TYR A 298 -5.97 -12.51 33.00
C TYR A 298 -6.45 -11.08 33.26
N LEU A 299 -5.57 -10.09 33.08
CA LEU A 299 -5.94 -8.68 33.10
C LEU A 299 -6.94 -8.37 31.99
N ALA A 300 -6.66 -8.76 30.74
CA ALA A 300 -7.58 -8.58 29.61
C ALA A 300 -8.97 -9.18 29.92
N GLY A 301 -9.04 -10.47 30.30
CA GLY A 301 -10.28 -11.17 30.65
C GLY A 301 -11.07 -10.48 31.78
N THR A 302 -10.39 -9.76 32.67
CA THR A 302 -10.99 -8.98 33.76
C THR A 302 -11.52 -7.61 33.31
N ILE A 303 -10.95 -6.98 32.27
CA ILE A 303 -11.29 -5.60 31.87
C ILE A 303 -12.09 -5.48 30.56
N ILE A 304 -12.27 -6.57 29.79
CA ILE A 304 -13.08 -6.51 28.57
C ILE A 304 -14.57 -6.47 28.92
N PHE A 305 -15.25 -5.44 28.44
CA PHE A 305 -16.72 -5.33 28.42
C PHE A 305 -17.18 -5.13 26.96
N GLY A 306 -18.47 -5.34 26.66
CA GLY A 306 -19.01 -5.14 25.30
C GLY A 306 -18.71 -6.26 24.29
N GLY A 307 -17.96 -7.30 24.69
CA GLY A 307 -17.85 -8.56 23.94
C GLY A 307 -16.64 -8.67 22.99
N GLY A 308 -16.79 -9.58 22.00
CA GLY A 308 -15.71 -10.09 21.14
C GLY A 308 -14.93 -9.07 20.30
N PRO A 309 -15.51 -7.95 19.84
CA PRO A 309 -14.74 -6.95 19.10
C PRO A 309 -13.82 -6.08 19.98
N VAL A 310 -14.23 -5.77 21.21
CA VAL A 310 -13.51 -4.84 22.10
C VAL A 310 -12.21 -5.46 22.64
N VAL A 311 -12.14 -6.79 22.74
CA VAL A 311 -10.94 -7.51 23.17
C VAL A 311 -9.79 -7.41 22.16
N ILE A 312 -10.06 -7.31 20.86
CA ILE A 312 -9.03 -7.38 19.82
C ILE A 312 -8.00 -6.24 19.96
N PRO A 313 -8.36 -4.95 20.01
CA PRO A 313 -7.39 -3.87 20.26
C PRO A 313 -6.62 -4.01 21.57
N LEU A 314 -7.24 -4.57 22.62
CA LEU A 314 -6.57 -4.82 23.91
C LEU A 314 -5.53 -5.93 23.82
N LEU A 315 -5.84 -7.03 23.12
CA LEU A 315 -4.88 -8.12 22.88
C LEU A 315 -3.69 -7.67 22.03
N ARG A 316 -3.88 -6.72 21.10
CA ARG A 316 -2.77 -6.10 20.36
C ARG A 316 -1.80 -5.42 21.33
N GLU A 317 -2.29 -4.59 22.23
CA GLU A 317 -1.45 -3.91 23.22
C GLU A 317 -0.75 -4.90 24.16
N TYR A 318 -1.46 -5.93 24.62
CA TYR A 318 -0.94 -6.89 25.60
C TYR A 318 0.00 -7.98 25.06
N VAL A 319 0.19 -8.08 23.73
CA VAL A 319 0.99 -9.14 23.11
C VAL A 319 1.90 -8.60 22.00
N VAL A 320 1.41 -7.65 21.18
CA VAL A 320 2.18 -7.06 20.08
C VAL A 320 3.05 -5.90 20.56
N ALA A 321 2.55 -5.01 21.43
CA ALA A 321 3.38 -3.92 21.97
C ALA A 321 4.44 -4.42 22.97
N GLU A 322 4.21 -5.57 23.60
CA GLU A 322 5.19 -6.31 24.41
C GLU A 322 6.23 -7.08 23.55
N GLY A 323 6.06 -7.10 22.21
CA GLY A 323 6.97 -7.73 21.27
C GLY A 323 6.86 -9.26 21.15
N TRP A 324 5.84 -9.89 21.74
CA TRP A 324 5.72 -11.36 21.77
C TRP A 324 5.13 -11.96 20.49
N VAL A 325 4.27 -11.21 19.79
CA VAL A 325 3.68 -11.59 18.50
C VAL A 325 3.80 -10.41 17.55
N SER A 326 4.16 -10.65 16.28
CA SER A 326 4.31 -9.56 15.32
C SER A 326 2.96 -8.90 14.98
N PRO A 327 2.95 -7.62 14.55
CA PRO A 327 1.74 -6.99 14.03
C PRO A 327 1.10 -7.77 12.87
N ARG A 328 1.95 -8.37 12.01
CA ARG A 328 1.54 -9.24 10.90
C ARG A 328 0.75 -10.44 11.40
N ASP A 329 1.33 -11.26 12.28
CA ASP A 329 0.72 -12.51 12.75
C ASP A 329 -0.57 -12.25 13.55
N PHE A 330 -0.58 -11.15 14.31
CA PHE A 330 -1.77 -10.67 14.98
C PHE A 330 -2.91 -10.38 13.98
N LEU A 331 -2.61 -9.65 12.89
CA LEU A 331 -3.62 -9.32 11.87
C LEU A 331 -4.02 -10.54 11.02
N ILE A 332 -3.10 -11.49 10.75
CA ILE A 332 -3.41 -12.78 10.11
C ILE A 332 -4.44 -13.55 10.95
N GLY A 333 -4.15 -13.74 12.24
CA GLY A 333 -5.05 -14.45 13.13
C GLY A 333 -6.37 -13.72 13.33
N LEU A 334 -6.37 -12.38 13.34
CA LEU A 334 -7.59 -11.57 13.41
C LEU A 334 -8.51 -11.78 12.20
N ALA A 335 -7.94 -11.70 10.99
CA ALA A 335 -8.63 -11.89 9.72
C ALA A 335 -9.34 -13.25 9.66
N ILE A 336 -8.63 -14.30 10.07
CA ILE A 336 -9.13 -15.68 10.09
C ILE A 336 -10.09 -15.91 11.26
N ALA A 337 -9.89 -15.27 12.41
CA ALA A 337 -10.71 -15.51 13.60
C ALA A 337 -12.20 -15.16 13.45
N GLN A 338 -12.57 -14.23 12.57
CA GLN A 338 -13.99 -13.94 12.31
C GLN A 338 -14.70 -15.03 11.49
N ALA A 339 -13.94 -15.89 10.80
CA ALA A 339 -14.48 -17.03 10.06
C ALA A 339 -14.70 -18.27 10.94
N PHE A 340 -14.26 -18.26 12.21
CA PHE A 340 -14.45 -19.38 13.14
C PHE A 340 -15.76 -19.25 13.95
N PRO A 341 -16.43 -20.38 14.25
CA PRO A 341 -17.59 -20.40 15.12
C PRO A 341 -17.22 -20.28 16.60
N GLY A 342 -18.20 -19.89 17.42
CA GLY A 342 -18.04 -19.79 18.87
C GLY A 342 -17.41 -18.46 19.30
N PRO A 343 -16.77 -18.40 20.48
CA PRO A 343 -16.36 -17.13 21.06
C PRO A 343 -15.06 -16.57 20.46
N ASN A 344 -15.09 -15.36 19.90
CA ASN A 344 -13.91 -14.63 19.40
C ASN A 344 -12.76 -14.51 20.43
N PHE A 345 -13.04 -14.66 21.72
CA PHE A 345 -12.03 -14.73 22.79
C PHE A 345 -11.04 -15.89 22.60
N ASN A 346 -11.41 -16.94 21.85
CA ASN A 346 -10.49 -17.99 21.42
C ASN A 346 -9.30 -17.45 20.62
N PHE A 347 -9.36 -16.25 20.04
CA PHE A 347 -8.21 -15.59 19.41
C PHE A 347 -7.03 -15.38 20.40
N ALA A 348 -7.29 -15.26 21.70
CA ALA A 348 -6.21 -15.24 22.69
C ALA A 348 -5.42 -16.56 22.74
N VAL A 349 -6.07 -17.70 22.45
CA VAL A 349 -5.41 -19.03 22.36
C VAL A 349 -4.39 -19.05 21.23
N PHE A 350 -4.75 -18.44 20.08
CA PHE A 350 -3.86 -18.27 18.94
C PHE A 350 -2.61 -17.44 19.32
N LEU A 351 -2.83 -16.28 19.96
CA LEU A 351 -1.75 -15.39 20.39
C LEU A 351 -0.87 -16.02 21.50
N GLY A 352 -1.47 -16.78 22.41
CA GLY A 352 -0.77 -17.49 23.46
C GLY A 352 0.13 -18.60 22.93
N GLY A 353 -0.36 -19.38 21.96
CA GLY A 353 0.44 -20.40 21.29
C GLY A 353 1.65 -19.79 20.57
N LEU A 354 1.47 -18.69 19.84
CA LEU A 354 2.58 -17.97 19.19
C LEU A 354 3.58 -17.41 20.22
N THR A 355 3.08 -16.76 21.28
CA THR A 355 3.91 -16.23 22.38
C THR A 355 4.77 -17.33 23.01
N ALA A 356 4.21 -18.52 23.23
CA ALA A 356 4.96 -19.66 23.75
C ALA A 356 6.04 -20.13 22.75
N VAL A 357 5.69 -20.32 21.47
CA VAL A 357 6.65 -20.78 20.45
C VAL A 357 7.80 -19.79 20.28
N HIS A 358 7.52 -18.50 20.15
CA HIS A 358 8.54 -17.45 20.05
C HIS A 358 9.43 -17.37 21.31
N GLY A 359 8.90 -17.77 22.47
CA GLY A 359 9.65 -17.91 23.72
C GLY A 359 10.38 -19.24 23.92
N GLY A 360 10.36 -20.17 22.95
CA GLY A 360 10.97 -21.50 23.08
C GLY A 360 10.17 -22.53 23.87
N TYR A 361 8.88 -22.28 24.14
CA TYR A 361 7.97 -23.18 24.85
C TYR A 361 7.02 -23.92 23.89
N PRO A 362 6.46 -25.08 24.26
CA PRO A 362 5.45 -25.76 23.47
C PRO A 362 4.21 -24.88 23.24
N ALA A 363 3.76 -24.77 21.98
CA ALA A 363 2.58 -23.99 21.60
C ALA A 363 1.35 -24.30 22.47
N ILE A 364 1.15 -25.58 22.83
CA ILE A 364 0.04 -26.03 23.65
C ILE A 364 0.07 -25.44 25.07
N ALA A 365 1.25 -25.20 25.65
CA ALA A 365 1.38 -24.59 26.97
C ALA A 365 0.90 -23.12 26.93
N GLY A 366 1.34 -22.35 25.93
CA GLY A 366 0.89 -20.98 25.72
C GLY A 366 -0.60 -20.88 25.40
N ALA A 367 -1.10 -21.77 24.54
CA ALA A 367 -2.51 -21.86 24.18
C ALA A 367 -3.41 -22.14 25.40
N LEU A 368 -3.05 -23.12 26.25
CA LEU A 368 -3.77 -23.43 27.49
C LEU A 368 -3.70 -22.29 28.50
N ILE A 369 -2.52 -21.69 28.70
CA ILE A 369 -2.34 -20.55 29.61
C ILE A 369 -3.17 -19.34 29.16
N ALA A 370 -3.22 -19.08 27.86
CA ALA A 370 -4.02 -18.00 27.29
C ALA A 370 -5.53 -18.27 27.37
N TYR A 371 -5.97 -19.50 27.10
CA TYR A 371 -7.35 -19.93 27.28
C TYR A 371 -7.81 -19.73 28.73
N LEU A 372 -7.01 -20.19 29.70
CA LEU A 372 -7.30 -19.99 31.13
C LEU A 372 -7.29 -18.50 31.50
N GLY A 373 -6.25 -17.76 31.10
CA GLY A 373 -6.13 -16.33 31.37
C GLY A 373 -7.33 -15.53 30.85
N ILE A 374 -7.75 -15.73 29.60
CA ILE A 374 -8.80 -14.90 28.99
C ILE A 374 -10.22 -15.26 29.46
N PHE A 375 -10.50 -16.54 29.75
CA PHE A 375 -11.86 -16.98 30.10
C PHE A 375 -12.11 -17.02 31.62
N VAL A 376 -11.17 -17.54 32.42
CA VAL A 376 -11.40 -17.80 33.86
C VAL A 376 -11.88 -16.55 34.62
N PRO A 377 -11.34 -15.34 34.45
CA PRO A 377 -11.82 -14.14 35.16
C PRO A 377 -13.32 -13.89 34.95
N GLY A 378 -13.78 -13.89 33.69
CA GLY A 378 -15.18 -13.65 33.36
C GLY A 378 -16.10 -14.78 33.83
N MET A 379 -15.63 -16.03 33.81
CA MET A 379 -16.41 -17.18 34.29
C MET A 379 -16.54 -17.19 35.82
N VAL A 380 -15.47 -16.86 36.55
CA VAL A 380 -15.48 -16.74 38.01
C VAL A 380 -16.35 -15.55 38.46
N LEU A 381 -16.20 -14.39 37.80
CA LEU A 381 -17.00 -13.20 38.10
C LEU A 381 -18.49 -13.41 37.84
N VAL A 382 -18.87 -14.06 36.73
CA VAL A 382 -20.30 -14.32 36.47
C VAL A 382 -20.87 -15.36 37.43
N HIS A 383 -20.13 -16.43 37.73
CA HIS A 383 -20.59 -17.45 38.67
C HIS A 383 -20.76 -16.86 40.09
N GLY A 384 -19.78 -16.09 40.58
CA GLY A 384 -19.89 -15.38 41.85
C GLY A 384 -21.03 -14.36 41.86
N THR A 385 -21.21 -13.61 40.78
CA THR A 385 -22.30 -12.63 40.65
C THR A 385 -23.67 -13.31 40.63
N MET A 386 -23.84 -14.47 40.01
CA MET A 386 -25.13 -15.18 39.96
C MET A 386 -25.70 -15.48 41.36
N GLY A 387 -24.85 -15.82 42.33
CA GLY A 387 -25.29 -15.97 43.74
C GLY A 387 -25.72 -14.67 44.42
N ILE A 388 -25.17 -13.52 44.02
CA ILE A 388 -25.55 -12.19 44.53
C ILE A 388 -26.73 -11.61 43.75
N TRP A 389 -26.88 -11.99 42.48
CA TRP A 389 -27.85 -11.49 41.52
C TRP A 389 -29.29 -11.72 41.99
N GLU A 390 -29.56 -12.86 42.63
CA GLU A 390 -30.84 -13.16 43.26
C GLU A 390 -31.33 -12.03 44.19
N VAL A 391 -30.41 -11.48 45.00
CA VAL A 391 -30.67 -10.39 45.95
C VAL A 391 -30.70 -9.03 45.25
N LEU A 392 -29.76 -8.78 44.33
CA LEU A 392 -29.58 -7.47 43.69
C LEU A 392 -30.62 -7.13 42.61
N ARG A 393 -31.13 -8.11 41.84
CA ARG A 393 -32.08 -7.88 40.73
C ARG A 393 -33.41 -7.24 41.13
N SER A 394 -33.74 -7.30 42.42
CA SER A 394 -34.91 -6.67 43.05
C SER A 394 -34.74 -5.16 43.27
N ARG A 395 -33.50 -4.63 43.27
CA ARG A 395 -33.20 -3.25 43.64
C ARG A 395 -33.30 -2.32 42.42
N PRO A 396 -34.14 -1.26 42.42
CA PRO A 396 -34.33 -0.43 41.23
C PRO A 396 -33.08 0.36 40.80
N TRP A 397 -32.19 0.71 41.73
CA TRP A 397 -30.92 1.39 41.41
C TRP A 397 -29.96 0.49 40.60
N VAL A 398 -30.00 -0.83 40.80
CA VAL A 398 -29.20 -1.79 40.04
C VAL A 398 -29.65 -1.78 38.57
N ARG A 399 -30.97 -1.77 38.32
CA ARG A 399 -31.54 -1.68 36.96
C ARG A 399 -31.13 -0.38 36.25
N SER A 400 -31.10 0.73 36.96
CA SER A 400 -30.62 2.02 36.43
C SER A 400 -29.11 1.98 36.12
N ALA A 401 -28.27 1.45 37.01
CA ALA A 401 -26.84 1.32 36.79
C ALA A 401 -26.52 0.45 35.56
N LEU A 402 -27.21 -0.68 35.40
CA LEU A 402 -27.00 -1.61 34.28
C LEU A 402 -27.32 -0.98 32.93
N ARG A 403 -28.34 -0.11 32.83
CA ARG A 403 -28.62 0.67 31.60
C ARG A 403 -27.42 1.52 31.20
N GLY A 404 -26.81 2.25 32.14
CA GLY A 404 -25.63 3.09 31.89
C GLY A 404 -24.38 2.27 31.54
N VAL A 405 -24.15 1.18 32.25
CA VAL A 405 -23.06 0.22 31.98
C VAL A 405 -23.17 -0.37 30.58
N ASN A 406 -24.35 -0.86 30.19
CA ASN A 406 -24.57 -1.46 28.87
C ASN A 406 -24.41 -0.44 27.74
N ALA A 407 -24.90 0.80 27.91
CA ALA A 407 -24.71 1.87 26.94
C ALA A 407 -23.23 2.25 26.76
N GLY A 408 -22.47 2.34 27.86
CA GLY A 408 -21.03 2.59 27.83
C GLY A 408 -20.24 1.46 27.16
N ALA A 409 -20.61 0.20 27.44
CA ALA A 409 -19.99 -0.97 26.83
C ALA A 409 -20.19 -1.01 25.31
N VAL A 410 -21.36 -0.62 24.80
CA VAL A 410 -21.61 -0.53 23.34
C VAL A 410 -20.85 0.63 22.71
N GLY A 411 -20.67 1.77 23.40
CA GLY A 411 -19.84 2.88 22.92
C GLY A 411 -18.41 2.47 22.60
N LEU A 412 -17.82 1.60 23.43
CA LEU A 412 -16.48 1.03 23.18
C LEU A 412 -16.40 0.09 21.96
N ILE A 413 -17.52 -0.47 21.49
CA ILE A 413 -17.52 -1.27 20.25
C ILE A 413 -17.21 -0.37 19.04
N TYR A 414 -17.71 0.87 19.01
CA TYR A 414 -17.34 1.85 17.98
C TYR A 414 -15.86 2.25 18.06
N THR A 415 -15.29 2.33 19.27
CA THR A 415 -13.83 2.49 19.44
C THR A 415 -13.06 1.31 18.83
N ALA A 416 -13.56 0.08 18.98
CA ALA A 416 -12.94 -1.10 18.37
C ALA A 416 -13.02 -1.09 16.83
N VAL A 417 -14.16 -0.68 16.25
CA VAL A 417 -14.31 -0.46 14.79
C VAL A 417 -13.21 0.49 14.30
N TYR A 418 -13.07 1.66 14.93
CA TYR A 418 -12.07 2.66 14.56
C TYR A 418 -10.64 2.13 14.70
N ARG A 419 -10.30 1.47 15.81
CA ARG A 419 -8.94 0.96 16.03
C ARG A 419 -8.55 -0.16 15.05
N ILE A 420 -9.47 -1.05 14.69
CA ILE A 420 -9.19 -2.09 13.68
C ILE A 420 -9.13 -1.47 12.29
N TRP A 421 -9.99 -0.48 11.98
CA TRP A 421 -9.92 0.26 10.71
C TRP A 421 -8.54 0.88 10.46
N GLN A 422 -7.92 1.47 11.49
CA GLN A 422 -6.60 2.13 11.38
C GLN A 422 -5.42 1.17 11.10
N VAL A 423 -5.61 -0.15 11.20
CA VAL A 423 -4.54 -1.15 11.00
C VAL A 423 -4.93 -2.31 10.07
N GLY A 424 -6.10 -2.25 9.44
CA GLY A 424 -6.69 -3.39 8.72
C GLY A 424 -6.05 -3.71 7.37
N TYR A 425 -5.42 -2.72 6.70
CA TYR A 425 -4.75 -2.92 5.42
C TYR A 425 -3.30 -3.38 5.63
N ILE A 426 -2.90 -4.46 4.96
CA ILE A 426 -1.57 -5.09 5.02
C ILE A 426 -1.05 -5.31 3.61
N ASP A 427 0.24 -5.06 3.42
CA ASP A 427 0.95 -5.26 2.16
C ASP A 427 2.41 -5.66 2.43
N GLU A 428 3.13 -6.13 1.40
CA GLU A 428 4.54 -6.56 1.49
C GLU A 428 5.43 -5.48 2.09
N GLY A 429 5.24 -4.21 1.68
CA GLY A 429 5.98 -3.05 2.18
C GLY A 429 5.53 -2.48 3.54
N PHE A 430 4.39 -2.91 4.10
CA PHE A 430 3.78 -2.29 5.29
C PHE A 430 3.17 -3.30 6.28
N GLN A 431 4.01 -4.21 6.79
CA GLN A 431 3.60 -5.32 7.67
C GLN A 431 3.03 -4.89 9.05
N SER A 432 3.15 -3.62 9.45
CA SER A 432 2.61 -3.09 10.72
C SER A 432 1.09 -2.90 10.74
N GLY A 433 0.46 -2.98 9.57
CA GLY A 433 -0.91 -2.52 9.33
C GLY A 433 -0.97 -1.02 9.01
N LYS A 434 -1.89 -0.65 8.12
CA LYS A 434 -2.25 0.70 7.71
C LYS A 434 -3.76 0.90 7.74
N SER A 435 -4.21 2.14 7.54
CA SER A 435 -5.63 2.47 7.58
C SER A 435 -6.33 1.89 6.34
N LEU A 436 -7.50 1.27 6.53
CA LEU A 436 -8.37 0.82 5.43
C LEU A 436 -8.91 1.98 4.56
N ALA A 437 -8.67 3.25 4.96
CA ALA A 437 -9.00 4.41 4.14
C ALA A 437 -7.87 4.83 3.19
N ASP A 438 -6.67 4.25 3.34
CA ASP A 438 -5.48 4.65 2.56
C ASP A 438 -5.58 4.17 1.10
N ASP A 439 -6.39 3.13 0.85
CA ASP A 439 -6.80 2.65 -0.47
C ASP A 439 -8.34 2.49 -0.50
N PRO A 440 -9.05 3.16 -1.44
CA PRO A 440 -10.51 3.07 -1.58
C PRO A 440 -11.08 1.65 -1.77
N TRP A 441 -10.29 0.69 -2.27
CA TRP A 441 -10.76 -0.69 -2.47
C TRP A 441 -11.22 -1.32 -1.15
N TRP A 442 -10.46 -1.12 -0.07
CA TRP A 442 -10.80 -1.69 1.24
C TRP A 442 -12.02 -1.01 1.87
N VAL A 443 -12.27 0.26 1.55
CA VAL A 443 -13.52 0.97 1.91
C VAL A 443 -14.71 0.30 1.22
N VAL A 444 -14.60 -0.05 -0.06
CA VAL A 444 -15.64 -0.75 -0.83
C VAL A 444 -15.90 -2.15 -0.27
N VAL A 445 -14.86 -2.92 0.06
CA VAL A 445 -15.01 -4.24 0.69
C VAL A 445 -15.75 -4.10 2.04
N THR A 446 -15.32 -3.15 2.88
CA THR A 446 -15.92 -2.89 4.20
C THR A 446 -17.40 -2.51 4.10
N ALA A 447 -17.74 -1.59 3.20
CA ALA A 447 -19.12 -1.15 2.98
C ALA A 447 -20.01 -2.27 2.41
N THR A 448 -19.48 -3.03 1.45
CA THR A 448 -20.17 -4.21 0.85
C THR A 448 -20.53 -5.23 1.92
N SER A 449 -19.61 -5.56 2.83
CA SER A 449 -19.86 -6.52 3.92
C SER A 449 -20.90 -6.02 4.93
N PHE A 450 -20.86 -4.74 5.31
CA PHE A 450 -21.89 -4.13 6.19
C PHE A 450 -23.28 -4.16 5.54
N VAL A 451 -23.40 -3.67 4.30
CA VAL A 451 -24.68 -3.56 3.59
C VAL A 451 -25.25 -4.94 3.24
N GLY A 452 -24.40 -5.85 2.77
CA GLY A 452 -24.74 -7.24 2.47
C GLY A 452 -25.32 -7.97 3.67
N ALA A 453 -24.66 -7.89 4.83
CA ALA A 453 -25.17 -8.49 6.05
C ALA A 453 -26.45 -7.80 6.57
N ARG A 454 -26.50 -6.46 6.60
CA ARG A 454 -27.62 -5.70 7.19
C ARG A 454 -28.93 -5.76 6.42
N TYR A 455 -28.87 -5.71 5.08
CA TYR A 455 -30.04 -5.55 4.22
C TYR A 455 -30.33 -6.79 3.39
N PHE A 456 -29.30 -7.42 2.83
CA PHE A 456 -29.42 -8.64 2.03
C PHE A 456 -29.36 -9.93 2.87
N LYS A 457 -29.14 -9.81 4.19
CA LYS A 457 -29.06 -10.93 5.15
C LYS A 457 -27.98 -11.96 4.78
N VAL A 458 -26.90 -11.51 4.13
CA VAL A 458 -25.75 -12.35 3.79
C VAL A 458 -25.16 -12.94 5.08
N PRO A 459 -25.01 -14.28 5.21
CA PRO A 459 -24.41 -14.89 6.38
C PRO A 459 -22.99 -14.36 6.61
N VAL A 460 -22.61 -14.11 7.87
CA VAL A 460 -21.29 -13.54 8.20
C VAL A 460 -20.12 -14.31 7.58
N PRO A 461 -20.05 -15.67 7.62
CA PRO A 461 -18.97 -16.40 6.96
C PRO A 461 -18.90 -16.14 5.45
N LEU A 462 -20.04 -15.98 4.77
CA LEU A 462 -20.08 -15.68 3.34
C LEU A 462 -19.64 -14.23 3.06
N ALA A 463 -20.01 -13.26 3.90
CA ALA A 463 -19.54 -11.88 3.78
C ALA A 463 -18.02 -11.76 3.95
N ILE A 464 -17.44 -12.54 4.88
CA ILE A 464 -15.99 -12.63 5.10
C ILE A 464 -15.30 -13.30 3.90
N LEU A 465 -15.83 -14.42 3.38
CA LEU A 465 -15.30 -15.08 2.18
C LEU A 465 -15.38 -14.21 0.92
N LEU A 466 -16.48 -13.46 0.73
CA LEU A 466 -16.59 -12.49 -0.36
C LEU A 466 -15.53 -11.39 -0.23
N GLY A 467 -15.27 -10.91 0.98
CA GLY A 467 -14.15 -10.00 1.26
C GLY A 467 -12.79 -10.58 0.88
N ALA A 468 -12.52 -11.84 1.21
CA ALA A 468 -11.31 -12.56 0.81
C ALA A 468 -11.16 -12.62 -0.72
N CYS A 469 -12.24 -12.95 -1.44
CA CYS A 469 -12.25 -12.98 -2.91
C CYS A 469 -12.03 -11.58 -3.52
N MET A 470 -12.64 -10.53 -2.97
CA MET A 470 -12.38 -9.15 -3.38
C MET A 470 -10.94 -8.73 -3.07
N GLY A 471 -10.37 -9.21 -1.97
CA GLY A 471 -8.94 -9.12 -1.69
C GLY A 471 -8.09 -9.75 -2.80
N LEU A 472 -8.36 -11.01 -3.17
CA LEU A 472 -7.65 -11.67 -4.28
C LEU A 472 -7.76 -10.92 -5.62
N LEU A 473 -8.89 -10.27 -5.91
CA LEU A 473 -9.04 -9.46 -7.12
C LEU A 473 -8.09 -8.24 -7.17
N SER A 474 -7.59 -7.74 -6.02
CA SER A 474 -6.57 -6.68 -5.98
C SER A 474 -5.14 -7.17 -6.31
N ILE A 475 -4.91 -8.48 -6.38
CA ILE A 475 -3.61 -9.05 -6.83
C ILE A 475 -3.49 -8.95 -8.35
N MET A 476 -4.61 -9.14 -9.05
CA MET A 476 -4.73 -8.88 -10.49
C MET A 476 -4.58 -7.39 -10.82
N SER A 477 -4.19 -6.57 -9.83
CA SER A 477 -4.12 -5.11 -9.91
C SER A 477 -2.75 -4.49 -9.55
N GLU A 478 -1.70 -5.17 -9.02
CA GLU A 478 -0.35 -4.53 -8.86
C GLU A 478 0.89 -5.39 -8.46
N ASP A 479 2.06 -4.71 -8.42
CA ASP A 479 3.49 -5.13 -8.40
C ASP A 479 3.99 -5.94 -7.15
N ASN A 480 5.09 -6.72 -7.10
CA ASN A 480 6.32 -6.91 -7.91
C ASN A 480 7.60 -6.15 -7.48
N THR A 481 7.65 -5.50 -6.30
CA THR A 481 8.67 -4.48 -5.94
C THR A 481 9.90 -4.95 -5.14
N HIS A 482 9.95 -6.19 -4.63
CA HIS A 482 11.08 -6.67 -3.81
C HIS A 482 12.21 -7.36 -4.58
N GLN A 483 12.10 -7.51 -5.91
CA GLN A 483 13.10 -8.18 -6.74
C GLN A 483 14.45 -7.44 -6.70
N SER A 484 15.55 -8.20 -6.59
CA SER A 484 16.89 -7.66 -6.74
C SER A 484 17.23 -7.45 -8.22
N ILE A 485 17.59 -6.21 -8.58
CA ILE A 485 17.82 -5.79 -9.96
C ILE A 485 19.29 -5.38 -10.14
N LEU A 486 20.01 -6.05 -11.04
CA LEU A 486 21.37 -5.69 -11.43
C LEU A 486 21.36 -5.08 -12.83
N ILE A 487 21.76 -3.82 -12.96
CA ILE A 487 21.82 -3.08 -14.23
C ILE A 487 23.29 -2.91 -14.63
N LEU A 488 23.61 -3.31 -15.85
CA LEU A 488 24.96 -3.25 -16.41
C LEU A 488 25.04 -2.07 -17.37
N GLY A 489 25.71 -0.99 -16.96
CA GLY A 489 25.82 0.28 -17.68
C GLY A 489 25.04 1.43 -17.02
N GLY A 490 25.75 2.46 -16.56
CA GLY A 490 25.24 3.72 -16.02
C GLY A 490 24.96 4.78 -17.09
N GLY A 491 24.63 4.36 -18.31
CA GLY A 491 24.26 5.24 -19.42
C GLY A 491 22.79 5.66 -19.43
N CYS A 492 22.36 6.31 -20.52
CA CYS A 492 21.00 6.84 -20.68
C CYS A 492 19.88 5.84 -20.33
N PHE A 493 19.92 4.62 -20.88
CA PHE A 493 18.88 3.60 -20.64
C PHE A 493 18.96 2.98 -19.23
N GLY A 494 20.17 2.71 -18.74
CA GLY A 494 20.38 2.13 -17.41
C GLY A 494 19.95 3.07 -16.29
N LEU A 495 20.29 4.37 -16.39
CA LEU A 495 19.84 5.39 -15.44
C LEU A 495 18.32 5.61 -15.48
N ALA A 496 17.73 5.73 -16.67
CA ALA A 496 16.28 5.89 -16.80
C ALA A 496 15.52 4.67 -16.22
N THR A 497 16.05 3.46 -16.42
CA THR A 497 15.51 2.22 -15.84
C THR A 497 15.63 2.23 -14.32
N ALA A 498 16.81 2.49 -13.77
CA ALA A 498 17.02 2.50 -12.32
C ALA A 498 16.15 3.56 -11.62
N PHE A 499 15.99 4.72 -12.23
CA PHE A 499 15.16 5.80 -11.70
C PHE A 499 13.68 5.42 -11.63
N GLU A 500 13.09 4.93 -12.73
CA GLU A 500 11.68 4.49 -12.73
C GLU A 500 11.45 3.36 -11.73
N LEU A 501 12.31 2.31 -11.73
CA LEU A 501 12.16 1.20 -10.79
C LEU A 501 12.24 1.66 -9.32
N ALA A 502 13.18 2.56 -9.00
CA ALA A 502 13.29 3.12 -7.66
C ALA A 502 12.05 3.96 -7.28
N GLN A 503 11.49 4.74 -8.21
CA GLN A 503 10.23 5.45 -8.02
C GLN A 503 9.01 4.51 -7.84
N LYS A 504 9.06 3.30 -8.42
CA LYS A 504 8.07 2.23 -8.26
C LYS A 504 8.28 1.39 -6.99
N GLY A 505 9.21 1.78 -6.11
CA GLY A 505 9.43 1.13 -4.82
C GLY A 505 10.43 -0.03 -4.84
N TYR A 506 11.11 -0.30 -5.97
CA TYR A 506 12.17 -1.30 -6.04
C TYR A 506 13.38 -0.80 -5.27
N ASN A 507 13.65 -1.42 -4.11
CA ASN A 507 14.62 -0.96 -3.12
C ASN A 507 16.00 -1.64 -3.20
N ASN A 508 16.19 -2.63 -4.09
CA ASN A 508 17.44 -3.36 -4.24
C ASN A 508 17.98 -3.33 -5.67
N ILE A 509 18.26 -2.11 -6.16
CA ILE A 509 18.81 -1.86 -7.48
C ILE A 509 20.33 -1.57 -7.37
N THR A 510 21.13 -2.22 -8.21
CA THR A 510 22.57 -2.00 -8.31
C THR A 510 22.97 -1.72 -9.77
N ILE A 511 23.72 -0.65 -10.01
CA ILE A 511 24.36 -0.34 -11.31
C ILE A 511 25.85 -0.69 -11.24
N LEU A 512 26.34 -1.38 -12.27
CA LEU A 512 27.78 -1.55 -12.55
C LEU A 512 28.16 -0.68 -13.76
N GLU A 513 29.16 0.18 -13.64
CA GLU A 513 29.61 1.08 -14.71
C GLU A 513 31.15 1.12 -14.81
N LYS A 514 31.70 1.00 -16.03
CA LYS A 514 33.15 0.90 -16.25
C LYS A 514 33.90 2.22 -16.08
N ASP A 515 33.22 3.36 -16.26
CA ASP A 515 33.79 4.66 -15.95
C ASP A 515 33.79 4.95 -14.43
N VAL A 516 34.69 5.83 -13.99
CA VAL A 516 34.89 6.21 -12.58
C VAL A 516 33.85 7.22 -12.06
N ASP A 517 32.96 7.70 -12.93
CA ASP A 517 31.94 8.72 -12.63
C ASP A 517 30.68 8.51 -13.49
N VAL A 518 29.55 9.09 -13.07
CA VAL A 518 28.25 8.99 -13.73
C VAL A 518 27.64 10.39 -13.93
N PRO A 519 27.45 10.88 -15.17
CA PRO A 519 27.41 10.12 -16.43
C PRO A 519 28.77 9.61 -16.91
N SER A 520 28.77 8.34 -17.33
CA SER A 520 29.91 7.67 -17.93
C SER A 520 30.28 8.30 -19.27
N ARG A 521 31.57 8.61 -19.47
CA ARG A 521 32.14 9.15 -20.71
C ARG A 521 32.06 8.18 -21.88
N PHE A 522 31.79 6.89 -21.63
CA PHE A 522 31.49 5.90 -22.66
C PHE A 522 30.03 5.94 -23.13
N SER A 523 29.15 6.65 -22.42
CA SER A 523 27.75 6.76 -22.82
C SER A 523 27.60 7.65 -24.05
N ALA A 524 26.83 7.19 -25.04
CA ALA A 524 26.41 7.99 -26.19
C ALA A 524 25.77 9.34 -25.81
N ALA A 525 25.24 9.46 -24.58
CA ALA A 525 24.60 10.66 -24.05
C ALA A 525 25.51 11.52 -23.14
N TYR A 526 26.78 11.13 -22.92
CA TYR A 526 27.78 12.02 -22.32
C TYR A 526 28.22 13.04 -23.37
N ASP A 527 27.45 14.13 -23.45
CA ASP A 527 27.52 15.08 -24.54
C ASP A 527 26.89 16.41 -24.08
N LEU A 528 27.31 17.55 -24.64
CA LEU A 528 26.78 18.88 -24.31
C LEU A 528 25.29 18.99 -24.62
N ASN A 529 24.86 18.38 -25.73
CA ASN A 529 23.49 18.48 -26.23
C ASN A 529 23.09 17.31 -27.15
N LYS A 530 21.80 16.93 -27.15
CA LYS A 530 21.23 15.97 -28.12
C LYS A 530 19.87 16.45 -28.62
N VAL A 531 19.57 16.16 -29.90
CA VAL A 531 18.34 16.64 -30.55
C VAL A 531 17.09 15.95 -29.96
N ILE A 532 16.15 16.77 -29.49
CA ILE A 532 14.84 16.33 -29.00
C ILE A 532 13.82 16.78 -30.05
N ARG A 533 13.37 15.83 -30.87
CA ARG A 533 12.48 16.05 -32.02
C ARG A 533 11.63 14.83 -32.31
N ALA A 534 10.39 15.05 -32.72
CA ALA A 534 9.37 14.03 -32.88
C ALA A 534 8.99 13.71 -34.33
N GLU A 535 9.63 14.28 -35.35
CA GLU A 535 9.41 13.83 -36.73
C GLU A 535 10.05 12.46 -37.03
N TYR A 536 9.24 11.49 -37.45
CA TYR A 536 9.69 10.20 -37.99
C TYR A 536 8.83 9.84 -39.21
N ALA A 537 9.25 8.84 -39.99
CA ALA A 537 8.37 8.24 -41.02
C ALA A 537 7.38 7.22 -40.42
N ASP A 538 7.66 6.73 -39.22
CA ASP A 538 6.82 5.81 -38.45
C ASP A 538 6.00 6.60 -37.42
N ASP A 539 4.67 6.58 -37.58
CA ASP A 539 3.75 7.36 -36.75
C ASP A 539 3.77 6.90 -35.27
N PHE A 540 4.22 5.66 -34.96
CA PHE A 540 4.44 5.18 -33.58
C PHE A 540 5.57 5.96 -32.89
N TYR A 541 6.73 6.12 -33.55
CA TYR A 541 7.83 6.91 -32.98
C TYR A 541 7.54 8.41 -32.96
N THR A 542 6.75 8.90 -33.91
CA THR A 542 6.25 10.29 -33.88
C THR A 542 5.45 10.53 -32.59
N GLN A 543 4.53 9.64 -32.23
CA GLN A 543 3.77 9.77 -30.99
C GLN A 543 4.64 9.57 -29.74
N LEU A 544 5.49 8.54 -29.72
CA LEU A 544 6.37 8.24 -28.59
C LEU A 544 7.32 9.41 -28.24
N ALA A 545 7.85 10.09 -29.27
CA ALA A 545 8.70 11.25 -29.08
C ALA A 545 7.92 12.51 -28.65
N LEU A 546 6.63 12.64 -29.01
CA LEU A 546 5.76 13.68 -28.44
C LEU A 546 5.50 13.44 -26.96
N ASP A 547 5.30 12.19 -26.54
CA ASP A 547 5.14 11.81 -25.13
C ASP A 547 6.40 12.16 -24.33
N ALA A 548 7.57 11.87 -24.88
CA ALA A 548 8.85 12.24 -24.29
C ALA A 548 9.05 13.77 -24.23
N ILE A 549 8.73 14.52 -25.30
CA ILE A 549 8.79 16.00 -25.32
C ILE A 549 7.90 16.60 -24.21
N ARG A 550 6.68 16.08 -24.02
CA ARG A 550 5.80 16.54 -22.93
C ARG A 550 6.44 16.35 -21.56
N LYS A 551 7.15 15.24 -21.34
CA LYS A 551 7.91 15.01 -20.10
C LYS A 551 9.12 15.95 -19.98
N TRP A 552 9.90 16.17 -21.05
CA TRP A 552 10.97 17.17 -21.07
C TRP A 552 10.48 18.60 -20.75
N GLN A 553 9.24 18.93 -21.11
CA GLN A 553 8.63 20.23 -20.80
C GLN A 553 8.11 20.34 -19.36
N SER A 554 7.51 19.28 -18.82
CA SER A 554 6.67 19.35 -17.60
C SER A 554 7.25 18.69 -16.35
N ASP A 555 8.25 17.81 -16.48
CA ASP A 555 8.82 17.07 -15.37
C ASP A 555 9.98 17.86 -14.75
N PRO A 556 9.93 18.27 -13.46
CA PRO A 556 10.94 19.14 -12.85
C PRO A 556 12.37 18.60 -12.87
N LEU A 557 12.56 17.28 -13.07
CA LEU A 557 13.87 16.68 -13.24
C LEU A 557 14.49 16.95 -14.62
N TYR A 558 13.65 17.15 -15.64
CA TYR A 558 14.05 17.24 -17.05
C TYR A 558 13.88 18.65 -17.64
N THR A 559 12.90 19.43 -17.16
CA THR A 559 12.66 20.83 -17.58
C THR A 559 13.92 21.72 -17.51
N PRO A 560 14.77 21.68 -16.46
CA PRO A 560 15.99 22.49 -16.39
C PRO A 560 17.04 22.16 -17.46
N HIS A 561 16.86 21.06 -18.19
CA HIS A 561 17.79 20.58 -19.21
C HIS A 561 17.18 20.61 -20.61
N TYR A 562 15.92 21.04 -20.78
CA TYR A 562 15.25 21.10 -22.08
C TYR A 562 15.22 22.51 -22.68
N HIS A 563 15.69 22.62 -23.92
CA HIS A 563 15.81 23.87 -24.66
C HIS A 563 14.98 23.78 -25.95
N GLN A 564 13.75 24.28 -25.90
CA GLN A 564 12.82 24.28 -27.04
C GLN A 564 13.12 25.44 -28.01
N THR A 565 14.30 25.43 -28.64
CA THR A 565 14.71 26.44 -29.63
C THR A 565 14.11 26.22 -31.02
N GLY A 566 13.41 25.11 -31.23
CA GLY A 566 12.95 24.65 -32.55
C GLY A 566 13.97 23.79 -33.26
N PHE A 567 13.52 23.10 -34.30
CA PHE A 567 14.34 22.26 -35.19
C PHE A 567 14.13 22.66 -36.64
N LEU A 568 15.18 23.13 -37.30
CA LEU A 568 15.20 23.47 -38.72
C LEU A 568 15.77 22.28 -39.50
N ASN A 569 14.91 21.55 -40.20
CA ASN A 569 15.25 20.34 -40.92
C ASN A 569 15.17 20.60 -42.44
N VAL A 570 16.33 20.67 -43.10
CA VAL A 570 16.45 21.08 -44.50
C VAL A 570 17.40 20.18 -45.29
N THR A 571 17.35 20.31 -46.61
CA THR A 571 18.31 19.75 -47.56
C THR A 571 18.94 20.86 -48.37
N SER A 572 20.19 20.69 -48.79
CA SER A 572 20.84 21.62 -49.72
C SER A 572 20.30 21.49 -51.15
N GLY A 573 20.62 22.47 -52.01
CA GLY A 573 20.33 22.37 -53.44
C GLY A 573 20.92 21.10 -54.09
N LYS A 574 22.11 20.67 -53.62
CA LYS A 574 22.85 19.51 -54.14
C LYS A 574 22.38 18.16 -53.57
N ALA A 575 21.52 18.14 -52.56
CA ALA A 575 21.08 16.90 -51.92
C ALA A 575 20.45 15.91 -52.92
N ALA A 576 20.73 14.61 -52.75
CA ALA A 576 20.16 13.56 -53.57
C ALA A 576 18.63 13.45 -53.38
N GLN A 577 17.93 12.94 -54.41
CA GLN A 577 16.46 12.94 -54.45
C GLN A 577 15.83 12.06 -53.35
N ASN A 578 16.50 10.98 -52.94
CA ASN A 578 16.11 10.16 -51.79
C ASN A 578 16.14 10.97 -50.48
N THR A 579 17.15 11.81 -50.28
CA THR A 579 17.33 12.63 -49.07
C THR A 579 16.29 13.75 -49.02
N LYS A 580 16.01 14.40 -50.16
CA LYS A 580 14.88 15.33 -50.32
C LYS A 580 13.53 14.67 -50.03
N GLY A 581 13.32 13.47 -50.56
CA GLY A 581 12.11 12.66 -50.30
C GLY A 581 11.95 12.25 -48.83
N ALA A 582 13.05 11.92 -48.15
CA ALA A 582 13.02 11.57 -46.72
C ALA A 582 12.58 12.76 -45.85
N VAL A 583 13.17 13.95 -46.05
CA VAL A 583 12.76 15.18 -45.34
C VAL A 583 11.30 15.52 -45.62
N GLU A 584 10.83 15.38 -46.87
CA GLU A 584 9.42 15.59 -47.20
C GLU A 584 8.50 14.56 -46.53
N SER A 585 8.88 13.27 -46.47
CA SER A 585 8.07 12.24 -45.80
C SER A 585 7.92 12.48 -44.29
N TYR A 586 8.97 13.01 -43.64
CA TYR A 586 8.91 13.43 -42.23
C TYR A 586 7.95 14.62 -42.06
N PHE A 587 8.04 15.63 -42.93
CA PHE A 587 7.11 16.76 -42.91
C PHE A 587 5.65 16.30 -43.07
N GLN A 588 5.40 15.36 -43.97
CA GLN A 588 4.07 14.78 -44.19
C GLN A 588 3.56 13.98 -42.98
N SER A 589 4.40 13.19 -42.29
CA SER A 589 3.99 12.56 -41.02
C SER A 589 3.62 13.61 -39.96
N LEU A 590 4.42 14.69 -39.83
CA LEU A 590 4.07 15.80 -38.93
C LEU A 590 2.69 16.39 -39.23
N GLN A 591 2.35 16.63 -40.50
CA GLN A 591 1.04 17.19 -40.88
C GLN A 591 -0.15 16.27 -40.58
N LYS A 592 0.06 14.95 -40.40
CA LYS A 592 -1.02 14.03 -40.01
C LYS A 592 -1.40 14.15 -38.53
N ASN A 593 -0.49 14.59 -37.67
CA ASN A 593 -0.71 14.61 -36.22
C ASN A 593 -1.10 16.04 -35.77
N PRO A 594 -2.32 16.24 -35.21
CA PRO A 594 -2.82 17.56 -34.83
C PRO A 594 -1.94 18.35 -33.86
N ALA A 595 -1.04 17.68 -33.12
CA ALA A 595 -0.09 18.35 -32.23
C ALA A 595 0.84 19.34 -32.97
N PHE A 596 1.11 19.12 -34.26
CA PHE A 596 1.98 19.98 -35.05
C PHE A 596 1.25 21.12 -35.79
N ASN A 597 -0.08 21.19 -35.69
CA ASN A 597 -0.88 22.28 -36.27
C ASN A 597 -0.35 23.64 -35.76
N SER A 598 -0.01 24.53 -36.69
CA SER A 598 0.62 25.85 -36.41
C SER A 598 2.01 25.82 -35.75
N GLN A 599 2.56 24.64 -35.42
CA GLN A 599 3.89 24.46 -34.85
C GLN A 599 4.97 24.23 -35.92
N THR A 600 4.59 23.68 -37.07
CA THR A 600 5.48 23.53 -38.23
C THR A 600 5.34 24.68 -39.22
N THR A 601 6.43 25.05 -39.90
CA THR A 601 6.44 26.06 -40.96
C THR A 601 7.36 25.59 -42.09
N ARG A 602 6.86 25.53 -43.32
CA ARG A 602 7.68 25.12 -44.48
C ARG A 602 8.61 26.28 -44.90
N VAL A 603 9.82 25.95 -45.35
CA VAL A 603 10.80 26.92 -45.85
C VAL A 603 11.32 26.48 -47.23
N ASN A 604 11.12 27.32 -48.23
CA ASN A 604 11.34 26.99 -49.64
C ASN A 604 12.46 27.81 -50.29
N SER A 605 13.06 28.75 -49.55
CA SER A 605 14.12 29.65 -50.02
C SER A 605 15.07 30.06 -48.88
N SER A 606 16.29 30.47 -49.24
CA SER A 606 17.26 31.06 -48.31
C SER A 606 16.74 32.36 -47.67
N GLN A 607 15.89 33.12 -48.37
CA GLN A 607 15.25 34.33 -47.85
C GLN A 607 14.26 34.02 -46.72
N GLU A 608 13.44 32.97 -46.87
CA GLU A 608 12.55 32.49 -45.81
C GLU A 608 13.34 32.01 -44.58
N ILE A 609 14.44 31.28 -44.80
CA ILE A 609 15.31 30.79 -43.72
C ILE A 609 16.00 31.95 -43.00
N LYS A 610 16.52 32.97 -43.71
CA LYS A 610 17.10 34.17 -43.07
C LYS A 610 16.07 35.03 -42.36
N LYS A 611 14.81 35.05 -42.81
CA LYS A 611 13.72 35.71 -42.08
C LYS A 611 13.37 34.97 -40.78
N LEU A 612 13.47 33.64 -40.78
CA LEU A 612 13.27 32.79 -39.60
C LEU A 612 14.47 32.87 -38.63
N VAL A 613 15.69 32.88 -39.15
CA VAL A 613 16.96 32.90 -38.39
C VAL A 613 17.88 33.99 -38.95
N PRO A 614 17.70 35.27 -38.56
CA PRO A 614 18.49 36.39 -39.09
C PRO A 614 20.01 36.28 -38.85
N LYS A 615 20.40 35.44 -37.88
CA LYS A 615 21.78 35.14 -37.49
C LYS A 615 22.55 34.30 -38.53
N PHE A 616 21.86 33.76 -39.55
CA PHE A 616 22.50 33.02 -40.65
C PHE A 616 23.02 33.97 -41.73
N THR A 617 24.33 34.18 -41.72
CA THR A 617 25.03 35.12 -42.60
C THR A 617 25.31 34.54 -44.00
N GLY A 618 25.55 33.23 -44.10
CA GLY A 618 25.95 32.53 -45.33
C GLY A 618 24.90 32.43 -46.45
N PRO A 619 25.26 31.86 -47.62
CA PRO A 619 24.39 31.83 -48.81
C PRO A 619 23.18 30.89 -48.72
N LEU A 620 23.24 29.82 -47.91
CA LEU A 620 22.17 28.80 -47.75
C LEU A 620 21.71 28.21 -49.11
N THR A 621 22.67 27.79 -49.93
CA THR A 621 22.54 27.54 -51.37
C THR A 621 21.50 26.45 -51.69
N GLY A 622 20.31 26.90 -52.10
CA GLY A 622 19.19 26.04 -52.45
C GLY A 622 18.57 25.31 -51.26
N PHE A 623 18.76 25.79 -50.03
CA PHE A 623 18.26 25.15 -48.81
C PHE A 623 16.71 25.14 -48.78
N LYS A 624 16.11 23.95 -48.59
CA LYS A 624 14.65 23.76 -48.50
C LYS A 624 14.28 22.66 -47.51
N GLY A 625 13.14 22.82 -46.85
CA GLY A 625 12.60 21.88 -45.87
C GLY A 625 11.53 22.53 -44.99
N TYR A 626 11.67 22.38 -43.66
CA TYR A 626 10.72 22.94 -42.70
C TYR A 626 11.38 23.25 -41.34
N HIS A 627 10.68 24.04 -40.55
CA HIS A 627 10.97 24.34 -39.16
C HIS A 627 9.88 23.77 -38.25
N ASN A 628 10.26 23.15 -37.15
CA ASN A 628 9.38 22.52 -36.16
C ASN A 628 9.59 23.17 -34.78
N LYS A 629 8.62 23.96 -34.30
CA LYS A 629 8.69 24.71 -33.04
C LYS A 629 8.52 23.86 -31.76
N LEU A 630 8.02 22.62 -31.87
CA LEU A 630 7.89 21.74 -30.69
C LEU A 630 9.20 21.06 -30.30
N ALA A 631 10.17 21.05 -31.21
CA ALA A 631 11.46 20.42 -31.05
C ALA A 631 12.52 21.37 -30.47
N GLY A 632 13.70 20.82 -30.21
CA GLY A 632 14.86 21.54 -29.71
C GLY A 632 15.96 20.56 -29.32
N TYR A 633 16.59 20.77 -28.18
CA TYR A 633 17.60 19.86 -27.63
C TYR A 633 17.52 19.73 -26.12
N GLY A 634 18.18 18.69 -25.59
CA GLY A 634 18.41 18.54 -24.16
C GLY A 634 19.90 18.61 -23.85
N HIS A 635 20.28 19.25 -22.74
CA HIS A 635 21.63 19.18 -22.19
C HIS A 635 21.89 17.78 -21.62
N SER A 636 22.43 16.89 -22.45
CA SER A 636 22.39 15.45 -22.21
C SER A 636 23.22 14.99 -21.02
N ALA A 637 24.47 15.43 -20.87
CA ALA A 637 25.28 15.08 -19.70
C ALA A 637 24.65 15.62 -18.39
N ASN A 638 24.07 16.81 -18.42
CA ASN A 638 23.42 17.42 -17.25
C ASN A 638 22.16 16.65 -16.85
N ALA A 639 21.33 16.25 -17.82
CA ALA A 639 20.17 15.40 -17.59
C ALA A 639 20.56 14.02 -17.00
N LEU A 640 21.61 13.38 -17.52
CA LEU A 640 22.10 12.12 -16.92
C LEU A 640 22.61 12.33 -15.49
N ARG A 641 23.33 13.43 -15.20
CA ARG A 641 23.78 13.76 -13.84
C ARG A 641 22.59 13.95 -12.90
N ALA A 642 21.57 14.69 -13.32
CA ALA A 642 20.39 14.93 -12.51
C ALA A 642 19.62 13.63 -12.21
N VAL A 643 19.43 12.75 -13.20
CA VAL A 643 18.81 11.42 -12.97
C VAL A 643 19.67 10.56 -12.04
N TYR A 644 21.00 10.53 -12.23
CA TYR A 644 21.93 9.84 -11.34
C TYR A 644 21.81 10.31 -9.88
N GLU A 645 21.77 11.61 -9.64
CA GLU A 645 21.59 12.16 -8.29
C GLU A 645 20.25 11.74 -7.65
N GLN A 646 19.18 11.60 -8.44
CA GLN A 646 17.92 11.06 -7.92
C GLN A 646 18.00 9.56 -7.64
N CYS A 647 18.65 8.77 -8.50
CA CYS A 647 18.92 7.36 -8.23
C CYS A 647 19.67 7.17 -6.90
N VAL A 648 20.71 7.98 -6.65
CA VAL A 648 21.45 7.98 -5.37
C VAL A 648 20.55 8.36 -4.19
N LYS A 649 19.72 9.41 -4.31
CA LYS A 649 18.75 9.80 -3.26
C LYS A 649 17.71 8.72 -2.96
N LEU A 650 17.34 7.92 -3.96
CA LEU A 650 16.41 6.79 -3.84
C LEU A 650 17.09 5.47 -3.41
N GLY A 651 18.40 5.47 -3.13
CA GLY A 651 19.12 4.32 -2.59
C GLY A 651 19.67 3.33 -3.63
N VAL A 652 19.69 3.68 -4.92
CA VAL A 652 20.33 2.87 -5.97
C VAL A 652 21.84 2.79 -5.69
N LYS A 653 22.37 1.56 -5.68
CA LYS A 653 23.80 1.30 -5.44
C LYS A 653 24.59 1.44 -6.75
N PHE A 654 25.79 1.99 -6.68
CA PHE A 654 26.67 2.14 -7.84
C PHE A 654 28.05 1.55 -7.53
N HIS A 655 28.56 0.70 -8.43
CA HIS A 655 29.96 0.31 -8.45
C HIS A 655 30.59 0.82 -9.74
N LEU A 656 31.68 1.57 -9.60
CA LEU A 656 32.27 2.40 -10.66
C LEU A 656 33.71 1.99 -10.96
N GLY A 657 34.18 2.34 -12.15
CA GLY A 657 35.55 2.15 -12.61
C GLY A 657 35.87 0.72 -13.06
N LYS A 658 37.00 0.57 -13.75
CA LYS A 658 37.41 -0.69 -14.40
C LYS A 658 37.50 -1.91 -13.48
N LYS A 659 37.74 -1.73 -12.18
CA LYS A 659 37.86 -2.86 -11.25
C LYS A 659 36.49 -3.33 -10.76
N ASP A 660 35.69 -2.39 -10.25
CA ASP A 660 34.50 -2.71 -9.45
C ASP A 660 33.18 -2.50 -10.24
N GLY A 661 33.22 -1.81 -11.39
CA GLY A 661 32.04 -1.58 -12.24
C GLY A 661 32.14 -2.06 -13.69
N GLU A 662 33.33 -2.34 -14.24
CA GLU A 662 33.44 -2.99 -15.55
C GLU A 662 33.09 -4.48 -15.44
N VAL A 663 32.14 -4.93 -16.27
CA VAL A 663 31.67 -6.31 -16.30
C VAL A 663 32.58 -7.17 -17.18
N ASP A 664 33.01 -8.31 -16.65
CA ASP A 664 33.79 -9.34 -17.35
C ASP A 664 32.90 -10.41 -17.98
N SER A 665 31.94 -10.95 -17.20
CA SER A 665 31.08 -12.05 -17.64
C SER A 665 29.72 -12.05 -16.94
N LEU A 666 28.67 -12.44 -17.67
CA LEU A 666 27.39 -12.83 -17.08
C LEU A 666 27.51 -14.19 -16.37
N LEU A 667 26.77 -14.36 -15.27
CA LEU A 667 26.75 -15.58 -14.48
C LEU A 667 25.45 -16.34 -14.72
N TYR A 668 25.55 -17.64 -14.97
CA TYR A 668 24.39 -18.48 -15.25
C TYR A 668 24.32 -19.69 -14.32
N ALA A 669 23.10 -20.07 -13.95
CA ALA A 669 22.79 -21.35 -13.32
C ALA A 669 21.84 -22.14 -14.22
N SER A 670 22.13 -23.43 -14.42
CA SER A 670 21.27 -24.35 -15.16
C SER A 670 20.62 -25.35 -14.20
N SER A 671 19.32 -25.55 -14.35
CA SER A 671 18.53 -26.52 -13.58
C SER A 671 17.68 -27.37 -14.52
N ARG A 672 16.86 -28.29 -13.98
CA ARG A 672 15.85 -29.02 -14.77
C ARG A 672 14.78 -28.11 -15.38
N GLU A 673 14.62 -26.89 -14.87
CA GLU A 673 13.65 -25.88 -15.32
C GLU A 673 14.25 -24.91 -16.36
N GLY A 674 15.49 -25.16 -16.79
CA GLY A 674 16.20 -24.34 -17.77
C GLY A 674 17.37 -23.55 -17.19
N THR A 675 17.96 -22.69 -18.03
CA THR A 675 19.05 -21.79 -17.66
C THR A 675 18.50 -20.45 -17.19
N ARG A 676 19.09 -19.90 -16.13
CA ARG A 676 18.81 -18.57 -15.57
C ARG A 676 20.11 -17.78 -15.52
N CYS A 677 20.07 -16.48 -15.83
CA CYS A 677 21.09 -15.56 -15.39
C CYS A 677 20.90 -15.30 -13.89
N ILE A 678 21.98 -15.31 -13.13
CA ILE A 678 21.98 -15.11 -11.68
C ILE A 678 22.75 -13.86 -11.25
N GLY A 679 23.26 -13.08 -12.22
CA GLY A 679 24.05 -11.88 -11.97
C GLY A 679 25.23 -11.72 -12.93
N ALA A 680 26.26 -11.00 -12.48
CA ALA A 680 27.46 -10.72 -13.26
C ALA A 680 28.73 -10.72 -12.39
N ARG A 681 29.89 -10.89 -13.05
CA ARG A 681 31.22 -10.76 -12.47
C ARG A 681 31.93 -9.54 -13.05
N THR A 682 32.62 -8.77 -12.21
CA THR A 682 33.42 -7.62 -12.65
C THR A 682 34.85 -8.03 -13.02
N ARG A 683 35.57 -7.20 -13.78
CA ARG A 683 36.99 -7.40 -14.11
C ARG A 683 37.89 -7.53 -12.87
N GLY A 684 37.51 -6.89 -11.77
CA GLY A 684 38.19 -7.03 -10.46
C GLY A 684 37.93 -8.36 -9.74
N GLY A 685 37.05 -9.21 -10.28
CA GLY A 685 36.68 -10.52 -9.72
C GLY A 685 35.47 -10.51 -8.79
N SER A 686 34.88 -9.35 -8.50
CA SER A 686 33.69 -9.21 -7.65
C SER A 686 32.47 -9.86 -8.31
N ILE A 687 31.64 -10.54 -7.51
CA ILE A 687 30.41 -11.21 -7.97
C ILE A 687 29.21 -10.45 -7.42
N HIS A 688 28.30 -10.06 -8.32
CA HIS A 688 27.05 -9.38 -8.00
C HIS A 688 25.90 -10.26 -8.47
N THR A 689 25.07 -10.74 -7.54
CA THR A 689 23.92 -11.62 -7.82
C THR A 689 22.61 -10.84 -7.83
N ALA A 690 21.67 -11.22 -8.70
CA ALA A 690 20.35 -10.60 -8.78
C ALA A 690 19.28 -11.53 -9.40
N ASP A 691 18.01 -11.28 -9.08
CA ASP A 691 16.84 -11.99 -9.61
C ASP A 691 16.57 -11.65 -11.08
N LYS A 692 16.78 -10.37 -11.45
CA LYS A 692 16.76 -9.88 -12.83
C LYS A 692 18.07 -9.14 -13.10
N THR A 693 18.78 -9.55 -14.16
CA THR A 693 19.96 -8.84 -14.68
C THR A 693 19.58 -8.12 -15.97
N ILE A 694 19.98 -6.86 -16.11
CA ILE A 694 19.60 -5.97 -17.21
C ILE A 694 20.86 -5.45 -17.90
N VAL A 695 21.09 -5.87 -19.15
CA VAL A 695 22.23 -5.44 -19.97
C VAL A 695 21.90 -4.12 -20.67
N ALA A 696 22.39 -2.99 -20.16
CA ALA A 696 22.13 -1.63 -20.67
C ALA A 696 23.40 -0.97 -21.28
N LEU A 697 24.31 -1.78 -21.83
CA LEU A 697 25.64 -1.39 -22.30
C LEU A 697 25.67 -0.71 -23.69
N GLY A 698 24.51 -0.37 -24.28
CA GLY A 698 24.41 0.29 -25.59
C GLY A 698 25.12 -0.50 -26.69
N ALA A 699 26.06 0.15 -27.39
CA ALA A 699 26.88 -0.44 -28.46
C ALA A 699 27.84 -1.54 -27.98
N ASP A 700 28.25 -1.50 -26.70
CA ASP A 700 29.16 -2.49 -26.09
C ASP A 700 28.41 -3.76 -25.63
N ALA A 701 27.07 -3.79 -25.73
CA ALA A 701 26.27 -4.95 -25.30
C ALA A 701 26.57 -6.24 -26.09
N ALA A 702 27.05 -6.13 -27.34
CA ALA A 702 27.47 -7.30 -28.13
C ALA A 702 28.78 -7.94 -27.62
N ASN A 703 29.62 -7.20 -26.91
CA ASN A 703 30.86 -7.69 -26.30
C ASN A 703 30.55 -8.67 -25.16
N LEU A 704 29.62 -8.31 -24.28
CA LEU A 704 29.17 -9.16 -23.16
C LEU A 704 28.14 -10.23 -23.58
N LEU A 705 27.30 -9.94 -24.58
CA LEU A 705 26.25 -10.84 -25.07
C LEU A 705 26.30 -10.98 -26.61
N PRO A 706 27.24 -11.76 -27.18
CA PRO A 706 27.41 -11.89 -28.63
C PRO A 706 26.13 -12.29 -29.41
N ARG A 707 25.15 -12.94 -28.76
CA ARG A 707 23.83 -13.23 -29.35
C ARG A 707 23.07 -11.96 -29.80
N VAL A 708 23.23 -10.81 -29.12
CA VAL A 708 22.55 -9.55 -29.53
C VAL A 708 23.23 -8.89 -30.73
N GLY A 709 24.53 -9.15 -30.94
CA GLY A 709 25.29 -8.69 -32.13
C GLY A 709 24.78 -9.28 -33.47
N LYS A 710 23.86 -10.25 -33.44
CA LYS A 710 23.14 -10.74 -34.63
C LYS A 710 21.94 -9.85 -35.05
N GLN A 711 21.57 -8.89 -34.21
CA GLN A 711 20.40 -8.01 -34.37
C GLN A 711 20.76 -6.53 -34.40
N MET A 712 21.90 -6.17 -33.78
CA MET A 712 22.40 -4.80 -33.73
C MET A 712 23.89 -4.72 -34.07
N THR A 713 24.29 -3.59 -34.64
CA THR A 713 25.67 -3.26 -35.03
C THR A 713 26.10 -2.03 -34.25
N GLY A 714 27.24 -2.09 -33.53
CA GLY A 714 27.83 -0.88 -32.96
C GLY A 714 28.33 0.02 -34.07
N ARG A 715 27.88 1.27 -34.13
CA ARG A 715 28.33 2.29 -35.10
C ARG A 715 28.71 3.58 -34.37
N ALA A 716 29.49 4.43 -35.03
CA ALA A 716 29.87 5.75 -34.53
C ALA A 716 29.61 6.89 -35.52
N TRP A 717 29.42 8.10 -35.01
CA TRP A 717 29.57 9.36 -35.76
C TRP A 717 30.64 10.23 -35.12
N GLY A 718 31.35 11.03 -35.92
CA GLY A 718 32.28 12.04 -35.42
C GLY A 718 31.54 13.28 -34.89
N VAL A 719 31.97 13.73 -33.72
CA VAL A 719 31.50 14.96 -33.06
C VAL A 719 32.69 15.90 -32.88
N ALA A 720 32.49 17.19 -33.16
CA ALA A 720 33.49 18.23 -32.95
C ALA A 720 32.84 19.55 -32.54
N HIS A 721 33.65 20.47 -32.02
CA HIS A 721 33.19 21.76 -31.51
C HIS A 721 34.01 22.93 -32.09
N ILE A 722 33.41 24.12 -32.11
CA ILE A 722 34.13 25.38 -32.28
C ILE A 722 34.03 26.17 -30.99
N GLN A 723 35.16 26.70 -30.51
CA GLN A 723 35.20 27.63 -29.40
C GLN A 723 34.78 29.03 -29.86
N LEU A 724 33.74 29.57 -29.24
CA LEU A 724 33.27 30.93 -29.43
C LEU A 724 33.80 31.85 -28.31
N THR A 725 33.85 33.15 -28.63
CA THR A 725 33.91 34.24 -27.66
C THR A 725 32.56 34.42 -26.95
N ASP A 726 32.53 35.20 -25.86
CA ASP A 726 31.29 35.54 -25.15
C ASP A 726 30.30 36.29 -26.04
N GLU A 727 30.79 37.20 -26.89
CA GLU A 727 29.99 37.98 -27.83
C GLU A 727 29.37 37.09 -28.93
N GLU A 728 30.18 36.21 -29.55
CA GLU A 728 29.70 35.23 -30.53
C GLU A 728 28.68 34.25 -29.91
N ALA A 729 28.89 33.79 -28.68
CA ALA A 729 27.98 32.87 -27.99
C ALA A 729 26.65 33.55 -27.61
N ALA A 730 26.71 34.80 -27.14
CA ALA A 730 25.52 35.60 -26.84
C ALA A 730 24.73 35.95 -28.11
N ASP A 731 25.42 36.33 -29.19
CA ASP A 731 24.77 36.59 -30.49
C ASP A 731 24.12 35.32 -31.06
N LEU A 732 24.72 34.13 -30.92
CA LEU A 732 24.12 32.90 -31.44
C LEU A 732 23.06 32.25 -30.54
N LYS A 733 22.78 32.80 -29.35
CA LYS A 733 21.72 32.29 -28.45
C LYS A 733 20.32 32.28 -29.10
N GLY A 734 19.58 31.21 -28.88
CA GLY A 734 18.18 31.03 -29.31
C GLY A 734 18.00 30.64 -30.78
N ILE A 735 19.06 30.30 -31.51
CA ILE A 735 18.93 29.71 -32.85
C ILE A 735 18.34 28.30 -32.76
N PRO A 736 17.50 27.88 -33.73
CA PRO A 736 16.98 26.52 -33.76
C PRO A 736 18.11 25.52 -34.02
N VAL A 737 17.97 24.32 -33.45
CA VAL A 737 18.80 23.18 -33.80
C VAL A 737 18.65 22.95 -35.30
N THR A 738 19.74 23.00 -36.05
CA THR A 738 19.68 23.08 -37.51
C THR A 738 20.37 21.86 -38.11
N ASN A 739 19.59 21.09 -38.88
CA ASN A 739 20.03 19.89 -39.59
C ASN A 739 19.93 20.11 -41.09
N VAL A 740 21.07 20.16 -41.76
CA VAL A 740 21.15 20.08 -43.22
C VAL A 740 21.44 18.61 -43.54
N ARG A 741 20.41 17.87 -43.94
CA ARG A 741 20.38 16.40 -43.89
C ARG A 741 21.48 15.71 -44.72
N ASP A 742 21.94 16.37 -45.78
CA ASP A 742 23.03 15.97 -46.68
C ASP A 742 24.40 16.57 -46.34
N MET A 743 24.50 17.34 -45.26
CA MET A 743 25.73 17.86 -44.67
C MET A 743 25.77 17.49 -43.18
N ALA A 744 25.94 18.45 -42.28
CA ALA A 744 25.98 18.24 -40.83
C ALA A 744 24.78 18.91 -40.12
N PHE A 745 24.71 18.72 -38.81
CA PHE A 745 23.82 19.46 -37.93
C PHE A 745 24.58 20.11 -36.78
N PHE A 746 23.97 21.15 -36.21
CA PHE A 746 24.48 21.89 -35.06
C PHE A 746 23.34 22.42 -34.17
N PHE A 747 23.72 22.93 -33.01
CA PHE A 747 22.84 23.44 -31.95
C PHE A 747 23.09 24.94 -31.73
N GLU A 748 22.29 25.61 -30.89
CA GLU A 748 22.80 26.85 -30.29
C GLU A 748 24.06 26.55 -29.45
N PRO A 749 24.97 27.51 -29.24
CA PRO A 749 26.14 27.27 -28.40
C PRO A 749 25.74 27.06 -26.94
N ASP A 750 26.41 26.13 -26.26
CA ASP A 750 26.30 26.07 -24.80
C ASP A 750 26.91 27.34 -24.21
N LEU A 751 26.13 28.10 -23.45
CA LEU A 751 26.55 29.40 -22.91
C LEU A 751 27.58 29.28 -21.79
N THR A 752 27.76 28.09 -21.20
CA THR A 752 28.73 27.85 -20.12
C THR A 752 30.12 27.62 -20.68
N THR A 753 30.27 26.67 -21.60
CA THR A 753 31.54 26.33 -22.26
C THR A 753 31.84 27.21 -23.47
N LYS A 754 30.83 27.93 -23.99
CA LYS A 754 30.87 28.76 -25.20
C LYS A 754 31.24 27.94 -26.44
N LYS A 755 30.85 26.65 -26.45
CA LYS A 755 31.16 25.70 -27.53
C LYS A 755 29.94 25.51 -28.43
N LEU A 756 30.18 25.61 -29.73
CA LEU A 756 29.21 25.33 -30.79
C LEU A 756 29.50 23.92 -31.34
N LYS A 757 28.57 22.98 -31.16
CA LYS A 757 28.78 21.56 -31.53
C LYS A 757 28.28 21.22 -32.93
N PHE A 758 29.04 20.40 -33.64
CA PHE A 758 28.75 19.87 -34.96
C PHE A 758 28.86 18.34 -35.02
N CYS A 759 28.07 17.72 -35.90
CA CYS A 759 28.13 16.29 -36.22
C CYS A 759 27.59 16.05 -37.64
N HIS A 760 28.24 15.18 -38.42
CA HIS A 760 27.75 14.75 -39.74
C HIS A 760 26.78 13.55 -39.58
N MET A 761 25.60 13.59 -40.22
CA MET A 761 24.66 12.44 -40.24
C MET A 761 24.76 11.62 -41.53
N GLY A 762 25.99 11.22 -41.87
CA GLY A 762 26.29 10.27 -42.94
C GLY A 762 25.99 8.82 -42.54
N GLY A 763 26.56 7.89 -43.31
CA GLY A 763 26.39 6.44 -43.14
C GLY A 763 26.87 5.85 -41.81
N ALA A 764 27.56 6.62 -40.97
CA ALA A 764 28.21 6.17 -39.72
C ALA A 764 29.36 5.18 -39.97
N TYR A 765 30.16 4.94 -38.93
CA TYR A 765 31.39 4.15 -39.02
C TYR A 765 31.31 2.86 -38.20
N THR A 766 31.86 1.76 -38.72
CA THR A 766 31.97 0.45 -38.05
C THR A 766 33.42 0.16 -37.64
N ASN A 767 33.59 -0.86 -36.79
CA ASN A 767 34.87 -1.29 -36.24
C ASN A 767 34.93 -2.83 -36.14
N TYR A 768 34.53 -3.51 -37.20
CA TYR A 768 34.60 -4.97 -37.30
C TYR A 768 36.04 -5.50 -37.21
N SER A 769 37.00 -4.73 -37.71
CA SER A 769 38.43 -5.10 -37.76
C SER A 769 39.11 -5.16 -36.40
N PHE A 770 38.52 -4.54 -35.37
CA PHE A 770 39.06 -4.51 -34.01
C PHE A 770 38.78 -5.80 -33.22
N THR A 771 37.70 -6.53 -33.52
CA THR A 771 37.37 -7.77 -32.81
C THR A 771 37.68 -9.01 -33.62
N LYS A 772 38.13 -10.08 -32.95
CA LYS A 772 38.37 -11.38 -33.60
C LYS A 772 37.09 -12.11 -33.99
N ASP A 773 35.97 -11.77 -33.34
CA ASP A 773 34.68 -12.43 -33.50
C ASP A 773 33.79 -11.78 -34.59
N GLY A 774 34.32 -10.79 -35.32
CA GLY A 774 33.60 -10.13 -36.41
C GLY A 774 32.44 -9.24 -35.94
N LEU A 775 32.53 -8.69 -34.72
CA LEU A 775 31.57 -7.76 -34.14
C LEU A 775 32.08 -6.32 -34.26
N SER A 776 31.23 -5.40 -34.72
CA SER A 776 31.50 -3.97 -34.67
C SER A 776 31.08 -3.43 -33.29
N ILE A 777 32.05 -3.08 -32.45
CA ILE A 777 31.86 -2.56 -31.08
C ILE A 777 32.76 -1.33 -30.84
N PRO A 778 32.48 -0.52 -29.79
CA PRO A 778 33.32 0.60 -29.42
C PRO A 778 34.75 0.18 -29.03
N PHE A 779 35.68 1.12 -29.11
CA PHE A 779 37.00 0.95 -28.50
C PHE A 779 36.88 0.86 -26.96
N PRO A 780 37.70 0.03 -26.30
CA PRO A 780 37.69 -0.12 -24.84
C PRO A 780 38.23 1.12 -24.13
N GLU A 781 39.16 1.87 -24.74
CA GLU A 781 39.72 3.09 -24.18
C GLU A 781 39.16 4.36 -24.84
N LEU A 782 38.81 5.37 -24.02
CA LEU A 782 38.31 6.66 -24.51
C LEU A 782 39.32 7.37 -25.44
N SER A 783 40.61 7.17 -25.22
CA SER A 783 41.72 7.74 -26.01
C SER A 783 41.71 7.27 -27.47
N GLU A 784 41.28 6.04 -27.73
CA GLU A 784 41.21 5.49 -29.10
C GLU A 784 40.07 6.13 -29.90
N SER A 785 39.05 6.67 -29.21
CA SER A 785 37.93 7.40 -29.81
C SER A 785 38.17 8.91 -29.94
N GLN A 786 39.34 9.46 -29.56
CA GLN A 786 39.64 10.91 -29.65
C GLN A 786 40.10 11.33 -31.05
N PHE A 787 39.25 11.13 -32.06
CA PHE A 787 39.44 11.68 -33.40
C PHE A 787 38.11 11.85 -34.14
N MET A 788 38.15 12.63 -35.24
CA MET A 788 37.06 12.74 -36.21
C MET A 788 37.50 12.20 -37.58
N PRO A 789 36.63 11.50 -38.33
CA PRO A 789 36.84 11.18 -39.74
C PRO A 789 36.92 12.43 -40.64
N LEU A 790 37.78 12.40 -41.66
CA LEU A 790 37.99 13.54 -42.56
C LEU A 790 36.74 13.90 -43.39
N GLU A 791 35.87 12.93 -43.68
CA GLU A 791 34.58 13.14 -44.35
C GLU A 791 33.63 13.98 -43.47
N ASP A 792 33.52 13.64 -42.18
CA ASP A 792 32.71 14.40 -41.22
C ASP A 792 33.20 15.86 -41.11
N GLU A 793 34.52 16.07 -40.99
CA GLU A 793 35.11 17.42 -41.01
C GLU A 793 34.76 18.17 -42.32
N THR A 794 34.86 17.50 -43.47
CA THR A 794 34.60 18.10 -44.79
C THR A 794 33.16 18.62 -44.88
N TYR A 795 32.19 17.82 -44.45
CA TYR A 795 30.78 18.23 -44.44
C TYR A 795 30.46 19.29 -43.38
N ILE A 796 31.13 19.27 -42.22
CA ILE A 796 31.01 20.33 -41.20
C ILE A 796 31.54 21.67 -41.75
N ARG A 797 32.70 21.67 -42.41
CA ARG A 797 33.25 22.88 -43.05
C ARG A 797 32.40 23.37 -44.22
N GLN A 798 31.79 22.46 -44.99
CA GLN A 798 30.83 22.85 -46.03
C GLN A 798 29.59 23.53 -45.42
N LEU A 799 29.03 22.97 -44.35
CA LEU A 799 27.89 23.56 -43.63
C LEU A 799 28.22 24.94 -43.07
N LEU A 800 29.40 25.10 -42.46
CA LEU A 800 29.84 26.39 -41.94
C LEU A 800 29.92 27.45 -43.06
N ARG A 801 30.46 27.12 -44.24
CA ARG A 801 30.47 28.04 -45.39
C ARG A 801 29.08 28.42 -45.89
N GLU A 802 28.07 27.58 -45.72
CA GLU A 802 26.69 27.85 -46.09
C GLU A 802 25.92 28.68 -45.05
N VAL A 803 26.26 28.57 -43.76
CA VAL A 803 25.49 29.14 -42.63
C VAL A 803 26.24 30.27 -41.90
N PHE A 804 27.50 30.03 -41.53
CA PHE A 804 28.38 30.93 -40.76
C PHE A 804 29.77 31.05 -41.43
N PRO A 805 29.92 31.72 -42.58
CA PRO A 805 31.19 31.78 -43.31
C PRO A 805 32.35 32.29 -42.44
N GLN A 806 32.07 33.19 -41.50
CA GLN A 806 33.04 33.75 -40.56
C GLN A 806 33.64 32.73 -39.58
N LEU A 807 33.01 31.55 -39.43
CA LEU A 807 33.48 30.45 -38.58
C LEU A 807 34.06 29.27 -39.36
N ALA A 808 33.99 29.27 -40.70
CA ALA A 808 34.27 28.08 -41.53
C ALA A 808 35.71 27.54 -41.44
N ASP A 809 36.66 28.43 -41.23
CA ASP A 809 38.09 28.09 -41.12
C ASP A 809 38.59 28.16 -39.67
N ARG A 810 37.70 28.27 -38.67
CA ARG A 810 38.05 28.11 -37.25
C ARG A 810 38.52 26.65 -36.99
N PRO A 811 39.40 26.42 -36.01
CA PRO A 811 39.79 25.07 -35.59
C PRO A 811 38.59 24.28 -35.03
N LEU A 812 38.51 22.99 -35.39
CA LEU A 812 37.57 22.05 -34.80
C LEU A 812 38.23 21.37 -33.60
N ILE A 813 37.74 21.64 -32.39
CA ILE A 813 38.25 21.13 -31.12
C ILE A 813 37.38 19.98 -30.56
N ASP A 814 37.89 19.28 -29.54
CA ASP A 814 37.21 18.18 -28.84
C ASP A 814 36.65 17.10 -29.80
N GLN A 815 37.45 16.75 -30.82
CA GLN A 815 37.09 15.78 -31.85
C GLN A 815 37.04 14.36 -31.27
N HIS A 816 35.87 13.70 -31.36
CA HIS A 816 35.71 12.34 -30.86
C HIS A 816 34.61 11.54 -31.58
N LEU A 817 34.66 10.22 -31.44
CA LEU A 817 33.61 9.30 -31.90
C LEU A 817 32.53 9.11 -30.82
N CYS A 818 31.26 9.32 -31.20
CA CYS A 818 30.09 9.00 -30.40
C CYS A 818 29.47 7.67 -30.87
N TRP A 819 29.52 6.64 -30.03
CA TRP A 819 29.05 5.28 -30.33
C TRP A 819 27.57 5.04 -30.01
N PHE A 820 26.89 4.20 -30.80
CA PHE A 820 25.49 3.80 -30.63
C PHE A 820 25.21 2.40 -31.20
N ALA A 821 24.15 1.73 -30.73
CA ALA A 821 23.75 0.39 -31.17
C ALA A 821 22.64 0.46 -32.21
N ASP A 822 22.90 0.02 -33.44
CA ASP A 822 21.99 0.20 -34.58
C ASP A 822 21.33 -1.12 -35.04
N THR A 823 20.00 -1.15 -35.11
CA THR A 823 19.23 -2.30 -35.62
C THR A 823 18.83 -2.12 -37.09
N ASP A 824 18.64 -3.22 -37.82
CA ASP A 824 18.29 -3.20 -39.26
C ASP A 824 16.91 -2.57 -39.56
N ASP A 825 16.05 -2.43 -38.55
CA ASP A 825 14.74 -1.76 -38.60
C ASP A 825 14.70 -0.42 -37.85
N SER A 826 15.81 -0.01 -37.21
CA SER A 826 15.90 1.15 -36.31
C SER A 826 14.89 1.12 -35.16
N ASP A 827 14.38 -0.06 -34.79
CA ASP A 827 13.61 -0.26 -33.56
C ASP A 827 14.53 -0.63 -32.39
N PHE A 828 14.21 -0.18 -31.17
CA PHE A 828 14.92 -0.57 -29.95
C PHE A 828 14.89 -2.09 -29.72
N ILE A 829 15.78 -2.61 -28.86
CA ILE A 829 15.68 -3.96 -28.30
C ILE A 829 15.47 -3.81 -26.79
N ILE A 830 14.28 -4.17 -26.32
CA ILE A 830 13.83 -4.08 -24.92
C ILE A 830 13.09 -5.38 -24.62
N ASP A 831 13.81 -6.46 -24.34
CA ASP A 831 13.18 -7.78 -24.13
C ASP A 831 14.04 -8.69 -23.26
N TYR A 832 13.43 -9.79 -22.80
CA TYR A 832 14.15 -10.90 -22.21
C TYR A 832 15.00 -11.61 -23.27
N VAL A 833 16.21 -11.99 -22.89
CA VAL A 833 17.08 -12.83 -23.70
C VAL A 833 16.51 -14.25 -23.70
N PRO A 834 16.27 -14.88 -24.88
CA PRO A 834 15.74 -16.23 -24.95
C PRO A 834 16.61 -17.24 -24.21
N ASP A 835 15.96 -18.32 -23.75
CA ASP A 835 16.59 -19.43 -23.03
C ASP A 835 17.16 -19.05 -21.65
N THR A 836 16.76 -17.90 -21.08
CA THR A 836 17.16 -17.42 -19.75
C THR A 836 16.05 -17.44 -18.69
N ASN A 837 14.90 -18.07 -18.98
CA ASN A 837 13.76 -18.19 -18.06
C ASN A 837 13.36 -16.85 -17.39
N ALA A 838 13.21 -15.81 -18.22
CA ALA A 838 12.86 -14.43 -17.84
C ALA A 838 13.73 -13.77 -16.75
N THR A 839 15.04 -14.09 -16.70
CA THR A 839 15.99 -13.48 -15.73
C THR A 839 17.00 -12.51 -16.33
N LEU A 840 17.24 -12.55 -17.65
CA LEU A 840 18.15 -11.64 -18.35
C LEU A 840 17.36 -10.76 -19.31
N VAL A 841 17.41 -9.45 -19.11
CA VAL A 841 16.86 -8.43 -20.04
C VAL A 841 18.01 -7.78 -20.79
N VAL A 842 17.79 -7.42 -22.06
CA VAL A 842 18.70 -6.55 -22.82
C VAL A 842 18.01 -5.25 -23.21
N LEU A 843 18.74 -4.14 -23.04
CA LEU A 843 18.33 -2.77 -23.38
C LEU A 843 19.39 -2.20 -24.35
N SER A 844 19.13 -2.30 -25.65
CA SER A 844 20.05 -1.86 -26.70
C SER A 844 19.28 -1.44 -27.97
N GLY A 845 19.96 -1.32 -29.10
CA GLY A 845 19.36 -0.93 -30.38
C GLY A 845 18.86 0.52 -30.42
N ASP A 846 19.48 1.42 -29.65
CA ASP A 846 19.09 2.84 -29.53
C ASP A 846 19.09 3.60 -30.89
N SER A 847 19.77 3.03 -31.88
CA SER A 847 19.82 3.39 -33.30
C SER A 847 20.14 4.86 -33.57
N GLY A 848 20.85 5.51 -32.65
CA GLY A 848 21.22 6.92 -32.73
C GLY A 848 20.09 7.90 -32.39
N HIS A 849 18.96 7.43 -31.85
CA HIS A 849 17.80 8.27 -31.50
C HIS A 849 17.23 8.05 -30.08
N GLY A 850 17.79 7.13 -29.28
CA GLY A 850 17.29 6.76 -27.96
C GLY A 850 17.26 7.86 -26.89
N PHE A 851 18.25 8.77 -26.83
CA PHE A 851 18.37 9.73 -25.72
C PHE A 851 17.11 10.56 -25.47
N LYS A 852 16.42 11.01 -26.53
CA LYS A 852 15.23 11.86 -26.36
C LYS A 852 14.11 11.15 -25.59
N MET A 853 14.11 9.81 -25.53
CA MET A 853 13.12 9.01 -24.81
C MET A 853 13.44 8.84 -23.32
N MET A 854 14.59 9.34 -22.84
CA MET A 854 15.05 9.16 -21.45
C MET A 854 13.97 9.39 -20.38
N PRO A 855 13.11 10.44 -20.44
CA PRO A 855 12.10 10.69 -19.40
C PRO A 855 10.94 9.68 -19.33
N ILE A 856 10.81 8.80 -20.33
CA ILE A 856 9.77 7.77 -20.40
C ILE A 856 10.33 6.36 -20.55
N PHE A 857 11.64 6.21 -20.83
CA PHE A 857 12.24 4.92 -21.18
C PHE A 857 12.11 3.87 -20.08
N GLY A 858 12.28 4.27 -18.81
CA GLY A 858 12.18 3.35 -17.68
C GLY A 858 10.81 2.67 -17.56
N GLN A 859 9.73 3.33 -18.00
CA GLN A 859 8.37 2.80 -17.95
C GLN A 859 8.20 1.55 -18.82
N PHE A 860 8.91 1.50 -19.95
CA PHE A 860 8.88 0.34 -20.85
C PHE A 860 9.53 -0.88 -20.19
N VAL A 861 10.59 -0.65 -19.40
CA VAL A 861 11.30 -1.71 -18.67
C VAL A 861 10.50 -2.12 -17.43
N HIS A 862 9.91 -1.19 -16.70
CA HIS A 862 9.00 -1.51 -15.61
C HIS A 862 7.84 -2.40 -16.09
N LYS A 863 7.18 -2.02 -17.20
CA LYS A 863 6.12 -2.83 -17.81
C LYS A 863 6.61 -4.23 -18.22
N LEU A 864 7.80 -4.35 -18.82
CA LEU A 864 8.42 -5.64 -19.17
C LEU A 864 8.68 -6.53 -17.94
N LEU A 865 9.03 -5.94 -16.79
CA LEU A 865 9.21 -6.69 -15.54
C LEU A 865 7.88 -7.11 -14.91
N VAL A 866 6.83 -6.28 -14.99
CA VAL A 866 5.49 -6.56 -14.45
C VAL A 866 4.74 -7.61 -15.28
N ASP A 867 4.75 -7.50 -16.61
CA ASP A 867 4.04 -8.43 -17.49
C ASP A 867 4.82 -9.74 -17.75
N GLU A 868 6.09 -9.79 -17.34
CA GLU A 868 7.09 -10.83 -17.68
C GLU A 868 7.24 -11.15 -19.17
N ARG A 869 6.83 -10.23 -20.06
CA ARG A 869 6.90 -10.37 -21.52
C ARG A 869 6.93 -9.01 -22.22
N GLN A 870 7.54 -8.93 -23.41
CA GLN A 870 7.47 -7.71 -24.23
C GLN A 870 6.23 -7.72 -25.15
N ASP A 871 5.22 -6.92 -24.83
CA ASP A 871 4.01 -6.74 -25.65
C ASP A 871 4.26 -5.88 -26.92
N GLN A 872 5.25 -4.98 -26.90
CA GLN A 872 5.60 -4.18 -28.07
C GLN A 872 6.45 -5.00 -29.05
N ARG A 873 5.80 -5.59 -30.05
CA ARG A 873 6.41 -6.40 -31.12
C ARG A 873 7.64 -5.77 -31.78
N LYS A 874 7.70 -4.44 -31.89
CA LYS A 874 8.86 -3.71 -32.43
C LYS A 874 10.14 -3.92 -31.62
N TRP A 875 10.00 -4.08 -30.30
CA TRP A 875 11.11 -4.12 -29.34
C TRP A 875 11.48 -5.53 -28.85
N GLN A 876 10.72 -6.53 -29.26
CA GLN A 876 10.96 -7.94 -28.95
C GLN A 876 12.33 -8.41 -29.45
N TRP A 877 12.86 -9.46 -28.84
CA TRP A 877 14.07 -10.14 -29.28
C TRP A 877 13.89 -10.74 -30.69
N LYS A 878 14.77 -10.37 -31.61
CA LYS A 878 14.72 -10.75 -33.03
C LYS A 878 15.65 -11.95 -33.23
N GLY A 879 15.14 -13.05 -33.79
CA GLY A 879 15.92 -14.31 -33.96
C GLY A 879 17.14 -14.21 -34.88
N GLY A 880 17.34 -13.06 -35.53
CA GLY A 880 18.44 -12.71 -36.42
C GLY A 880 18.20 -11.32 -37.00
N LYS A 881 18.89 -10.99 -38.09
CA LYS A 881 18.66 -9.75 -38.84
C LYS A 881 17.23 -9.66 -39.35
N ALA A 882 16.60 -8.50 -39.14
CA ALA A 882 15.26 -8.23 -39.66
C ALA A 882 15.30 -8.11 -41.19
N LYS A 883 14.14 -8.18 -41.86
CA LYS A 883 14.04 -7.61 -43.21
C LYS A 883 14.31 -6.13 -43.07
N ALA A 884 15.43 -5.65 -43.62
CA ALA A 884 15.86 -4.26 -43.50
C ALA A 884 14.70 -3.31 -43.80
N ALA A 885 14.39 -2.43 -42.84
CA ALA A 885 13.56 -1.28 -43.15
C ALA A 885 14.31 -0.39 -44.16
N ALA A 886 13.61 0.55 -44.79
CA ALA A 886 14.27 1.54 -45.64
C ALA A 886 15.25 2.35 -44.78
N VAL A 887 16.55 2.03 -44.87
CA VAL A 887 17.60 2.61 -44.04
C VAL A 887 17.58 4.12 -44.21
N TRP A 888 17.29 4.85 -43.13
CA TRP A 888 17.09 6.31 -43.14
C TRP A 888 18.40 7.11 -43.28
N ARG A 889 19.53 6.43 -43.43
CA ARG A 889 20.86 7.01 -43.65
C ARG A 889 21.00 7.54 -45.08
N SER A 890 21.84 8.55 -45.25
CA SER A 890 22.16 9.17 -46.54
C SER A 890 23.19 8.37 -47.36
N SER A 891 24.01 7.54 -46.71
CA SER A 891 25.04 6.69 -47.32
C SER A 891 25.25 5.38 -46.55
N GLU A 892 26.03 4.46 -47.11
CA GLU A 892 26.47 3.22 -46.46
C GLU A 892 27.54 3.48 -45.39
N SER A 893 27.71 2.58 -44.42
CA SER A 893 28.75 2.71 -43.41
C SER A 893 30.15 2.37 -43.93
N GLN A 894 31.15 3.00 -43.34
CA GLN A 894 32.57 2.75 -43.63
C GLN A 894 33.27 2.12 -42.41
N GLU A 895 34.26 1.27 -42.65
CA GLU A 895 35.04 0.63 -41.59
C GLU A 895 36.22 1.53 -41.16
N LEU A 896 36.29 1.87 -39.86
CA LEU A 896 37.22 2.87 -39.31
C LEU A 896 38.70 2.63 -39.66
N ALA A 897 39.13 1.37 -39.81
CA ALA A 897 40.51 1.04 -40.16
C ALA A 897 40.95 1.58 -41.53
N GLY A 898 40.02 1.85 -42.46
CA GLY A 898 40.30 2.40 -43.79
C GLY A 898 40.07 3.90 -43.92
N VAL A 899 39.55 4.58 -42.89
CA VAL A 899 39.04 5.95 -42.99
C VAL A 899 40.12 6.97 -42.62
N PRO A 900 40.45 7.94 -43.51
CA PRO A 900 41.36 9.04 -43.17
C PRO A 900 40.84 9.86 -41.99
N ARG A 901 41.70 10.14 -41.02
CA ARG A 901 41.39 11.01 -39.89
C ARG A 901 41.52 12.49 -40.30
N ALA A 902 40.68 13.33 -39.71
CA ALA A 902 40.85 14.78 -39.69
C ALA A 902 42.26 15.15 -39.18
N LYS A 903 42.83 16.25 -39.66
CA LYS A 903 44.08 16.77 -39.11
C LYS A 903 43.74 17.66 -37.91
N LEU A 904 44.42 17.39 -36.78
CA LEU A 904 44.41 18.24 -35.58
C LEU A 904 45.08 19.60 -35.87
#